data_AF-A0A8H6TQ82-F1
#
_entry.id   AF-A0A8H6TQ82-F1
#
_cell.length_a   1.000
_cell.length_b   1.000
_cell.length_c   1.000
_cell.angle_alpha   90.00
_cell.angle_beta   90.00
_cell.angle_gamma   90.00
#
_symmetry.space_group_name_H-M   'P 1'
#
loop_
_entity.id
_entity.type
_entity.pdbx_description
1 polymer ?
#
loop_
_entity_poly.entity_id
_entity_poly.type
_entity_poly.pdbx_seq_one_letter_code
_entity_poly.pdbx_strand_id
1 'polypeptide(L)'
;MAGRKLDTMSVASSLRELSESYAERRSGKVAQETAKNLLHNLLPQAHAILDAASVPADHRATQRETLQNAMLQLNKAGQHKIAFIGETGSGKSTLLNALIGKEILSASATDPCTAVPTELSYQEFSQIDVFVQFKRRDVWEQHVDNVLAEARNTTVDTEDPAGIDSATMSRVLQARESFISLYPQCRGIPPNAWNKSELLEDHTIASVLGACKQFQYSADSSDLRPELEQFLASVARDDQRAFWLLVQCVKVVGPFKILSSGITLVDLPGYGDIDPTRDRAAKDYLKTADSVCLVARISRAPDNAAFITELERQLRNAVLAGRAVDKSISVILTGADAPIANHELPLPPDEQAKIDELDQIARECKQLSEHRRQEKKEQKEHGNKAQIKQLNEEIKRLNKCRSKALKKMFKMLATARVNLAMTRLNKKFGDIHRALASDSDSEEKRPPPELPIFGVGTRDYLRIKGLDSADPGIFLKKNETGIPAIQKYIEREGERQMLLEIWRVMSAFCSFIAWASQKCASALTTGIITTNIVGIVDDLEARCLAAAANSISCARTAYLDVVHVLDAALKNVEIQSPSVFARQELKKWNTYAYMMRQQGRYLEGTATRDLNEDLTDEVWTTLQIKWNTTFNDMLPFNHILFRQRIKHEIDQTLLALVPLYPELGHPRCQVLLDLQFLMGRLEVNNRTLGISVQRKSVRIMPETMEDQLRPQYAKMAQEQGPGMFVRMKTANRQYIRTHAPMLFSAIGESVRRLLSDSLNILEVEDRRALQTFFVKMKQALAQPSAAQPETIGLLQSEAANTQLREFIADHAENCYALLALMKDKIDSLKL
;
A
#
# COMPACT_ATOMS: atom_id res chain seq x y z
N MET A 1 28.59 -23.51 10.96
CA MET A 1 29.30 -24.08 12.13
C MET A 1 28.28 -24.55 13.15
N ALA A 2 28.42 -25.80 13.61
CA ALA A 2 27.78 -26.47 14.74
C ALA A 2 26.26 -26.29 14.95
N GLY A 3 25.50 -27.36 14.67
CA GLY A 3 24.09 -27.47 15.03
C GLY A 3 23.89 -27.35 16.54
N ARG A 4 23.20 -26.29 16.96
CA ARG A 4 22.46 -26.33 18.22
C ARG A 4 21.19 -27.14 17.94
N LYS A 5 21.14 -28.38 18.43
CA LYS A 5 19.86 -29.00 18.78
C LYS A 5 19.23 -28.06 19.81
N LEU A 6 18.30 -27.22 19.37
CA LEU A 6 17.41 -26.50 20.27
C LEU A 6 16.44 -27.54 20.84
N ASP A 7 16.31 -27.57 22.16
CA ASP A 7 15.41 -28.48 22.86
C ASP A 7 13.99 -28.39 22.27
N THR A 8 13.42 -29.54 21.90
CA THR A 8 12.00 -29.65 21.51
C THR A 8 11.07 -29.08 22.59
N MET A 9 11.51 -29.07 23.86
CA MET A 9 10.83 -28.38 24.96
C MET A 9 10.69 -26.86 24.75
N SER A 10 11.64 -26.18 24.09
CA SER A 10 11.61 -24.74 23.82
C SER A 10 10.56 -24.36 22.75
N VAL A 11 10.28 -25.25 21.80
CA VAL A 11 9.32 -25.01 20.72
C VAL A 11 7.89 -25.22 21.22
N ALA A 12 7.66 -26.28 21.99
CA ALA A 12 6.37 -26.55 22.63
C ALA A 12 6.00 -25.47 23.67
N SER A 13 6.97 -24.96 24.43
CA SER A 13 6.74 -23.84 25.36
C SER A 13 6.37 -22.55 24.63
N SER A 14 7.06 -22.20 23.53
CA SER A 14 6.71 -21.04 22.71
C SER A 14 5.33 -21.17 22.07
N LEU A 15 4.95 -22.36 21.61
CA LEU A 15 3.61 -22.63 21.08
C LEU A 15 2.51 -22.46 22.14
N ARG A 16 2.73 -22.93 23.37
CA ARG A 16 1.80 -22.71 24.49
C ARG A 16 1.70 -21.23 24.88
N GLU A 17 2.83 -20.55 25.04
CA GLU A 17 2.88 -19.13 25.36
C GLU A 17 2.17 -18.26 24.30
N LEU A 18 2.31 -18.62 23.01
CA LEU A 18 1.57 -18.00 21.93
C LEU A 18 0.06 -18.25 22.02
N SER A 19 -0.34 -19.50 22.27
CA SER A 19 -1.76 -19.86 22.40
C SER A 19 -2.42 -19.12 23.57
N GLU A 20 -1.75 -19.03 24.71
CA GLU A 20 -2.20 -18.28 25.89
C GLU A 20 -2.22 -16.78 25.61
N SER A 21 -1.17 -16.22 24.99
CA SER A 21 -1.13 -14.79 24.68
C SER A 21 -2.22 -14.35 23.69
N TYR A 22 -2.53 -15.17 22.68
CA TYR A 22 -3.63 -14.89 21.74
C TYR A 22 -5.00 -15.11 22.37
N ALA A 23 -5.17 -16.13 23.23
CA ALA A 23 -6.40 -16.39 23.98
C ALA A 23 -6.71 -15.29 25.00
N GLU A 24 -5.70 -14.81 25.74
CA GLU A 24 -5.82 -13.75 26.76
C GLU A 24 -5.85 -12.33 26.17
N ARG A 25 -5.72 -12.19 24.85
CA ARG A 25 -5.64 -10.90 24.13
C ARG A 25 -4.52 -9.97 24.64
N ARG A 26 -3.45 -10.52 25.23
CA ARG A 26 -2.26 -9.74 25.68
C ARG A 26 -1.43 -9.24 24.49
N SER A 27 -0.53 -8.28 24.75
CA SER A 27 0.07 -7.38 23.74
C SER A 27 0.55 -8.10 22.46
N GLY A 28 -0.05 -7.75 21.31
CA GLY A 28 0.11 -8.48 20.05
C GLY A 28 1.54 -8.55 19.52
N LYS A 29 2.38 -7.56 19.82
CA LYS A 29 3.75 -7.46 19.27
C LYS A 29 4.67 -8.60 19.74
N VAL A 30 4.68 -8.93 21.02
CA VAL A 30 5.54 -10.02 21.56
C VAL A 30 5.07 -11.36 21.00
N ALA A 31 3.77 -11.62 20.99
CA ALA A 31 3.22 -12.83 20.41
C ALA A 31 3.50 -12.97 18.90
N GLN A 32 3.41 -11.88 18.15
CA GLN A 32 3.72 -11.91 16.72
C GLN A 32 5.21 -12.17 16.46
N GLU A 33 6.11 -11.56 17.23
CA GLU A 33 7.55 -11.78 17.10
C GLU A 33 7.93 -13.21 17.52
N THR A 34 7.33 -13.73 18.59
CA THR A 34 7.50 -15.13 19.01
C THR A 34 6.97 -16.10 17.94
N ALA A 35 5.83 -15.80 17.30
CA ALA A 35 5.30 -16.61 16.20
C ALA A 35 6.19 -16.55 14.95
N LYS A 36 6.75 -15.38 14.64
CA LYS A 36 7.70 -15.19 13.54
C LYS A 36 8.99 -15.99 13.78
N ASN A 37 9.57 -15.88 14.98
CA ASN A 37 10.77 -16.62 15.38
C ASN A 37 10.54 -18.14 15.39
N LEU A 38 9.38 -18.58 15.86
CA LEU A 38 8.96 -19.97 15.81
C LEU A 38 8.95 -20.48 14.36
N LEU A 39 8.32 -19.75 13.44
CA LEU A 39 8.27 -20.14 12.02
C LEU A 39 9.64 -20.08 11.33
N HIS A 40 10.51 -19.13 11.69
CA HIS A 40 11.90 -19.08 11.22
C HIS A 40 12.70 -20.31 11.63
N ASN A 41 12.33 -20.97 12.73
CA ASN A 41 12.96 -22.21 13.18
C ASN A 41 12.31 -23.46 12.57
N LEU A 42 10.98 -23.51 12.49
CA LEU A 42 10.23 -24.68 12.03
C LEU A 42 10.32 -24.88 10.51
N LEU A 43 10.30 -23.81 9.71
CA LEU A 43 10.32 -23.92 8.24
C LEU A 43 11.63 -24.56 7.71
N PRO A 44 12.84 -24.16 8.15
CA PRO A 44 14.07 -24.82 7.73
C PRO A 44 14.16 -26.28 8.18
N GLN A 45 13.65 -26.61 9.38
CA GLN A 45 13.59 -28.00 9.86
C GLN A 45 12.68 -28.84 8.97
N ALA A 46 11.46 -28.36 8.67
CA ALA A 46 10.56 -29.02 7.74
C ALA A 46 11.16 -29.20 6.34
N HIS A 47 11.91 -28.20 5.85
CA HIS A 47 12.62 -28.26 4.58
C HIS A 47 13.71 -29.34 4.57
N ALA A 48 14.53 -29.40 5.63
CA ALA A 48 15.58 -30.40 5.78
C ALA A 48 15.02 -31.82 5.92
N ILE A 49 13.94 -31.99 6.70
CA ILE A 49 13.26 -33.28 6.85
C ILE A 49 12.64 -33.71 5.50
N LEU A 50 12.02 -32.79 4.74
CA LEU A 50 11.49 -33.08 3.41
C LEU A 50 12.58 -33.52 2.42
N ASP A 51 13.77 -32.92 2.49
CA ASP A 51 14.89 -33.26 1.63
C ASP A 51 15.50 -34.63 1.97
N ALA A 52 15.52 -34.99 3.25
CA ALA A 52 15.99 -36.27 3.76
C ALA A 52 14.95 -37.41 3.64
N ALA A 53 13.66 -37.07 3.51
CA ALA A 53 12.57 -38.04 3.41
C ALA A 53 12.53 -38.74 2.04
N SER A 54 12.18 -40.03 2.05
CA SER A 54 11.99 -40.83 0.83
C SER A 54 10.65 -40.51 0.16
N VAL A 55 10.59 -39.37 -0.54
CA VAL A 55 9.38 -38.83 -1.20
C VAL A 55 9.56 -38.75 -2.72
N PRO A 56 8.53 -39.07 -3.55
CA PRO A 56 8.59 -38.90 -5.01
C PRO A 56 8.97 -37.47 -5.44
N ALA A 57 9.79 -37.36 -6.50
CA ALA A 57 10.41 -36.10 -6.93
C ALA A 57 9.40 -34.95 -7.16
N ASP A 58 8.28 -35.21 -7.83
CA ASP A 58 7.27 -34.19 -8.14
C ASP A 58 6.56 -33.62 -6.89
N HIS A 59 6.31 -34.49 -5.91
CA HIS A 59 5.67 -34.11 -4.65
C HIS A 59 6.65 -33.34 -3.76
N ARG A 60 7.92 -33.78 -3.75
CA ARG A 60 9.01 -33.08 -3.06
C ARG A 60 9.20 -31.68 -3.64
N ALA A 61 9.20 -31.53 -4.96
CA ALA A 61 9.33 -30.24 -5.64
C ALA A 61 8.21 -29.26 -5.26
N THR A 62 6.95 -29.71 -5.25
CA THR A 62 5.82 -28.84 -4.87
C THR A 62 5.91 -28.40 -3.40
N GLN A 63 6.17 -29.32 -2.47
CA GLN A 63 6.24 -28.99 -1.05
C GLN A 63 7.45 -28.12 -0.74
N ARG A 64 8.56 -28.35 -1.46
CA ARG A 64 9.75 -27.51 -1.42
C ARG A 64 9.42 -26.07 -1.83
N GLU A 65 8.73 -25.90 -2.96
CA GLU A 65 8.26 -24.59 -3.42
C GLU A 65 7.29 -23.94 -2.42
N THR A 66 6.37 -24.71 -1.83
CA THR A 66 5.41 -24.22 -0.82
C THR A 66 6.14 -23.70 0.43
N LEU A 67 7.11 -24.45 0.95
CA LEU A 67 7.92 -24.04 2.10
C LEU A 67 8.85 -22.86 1.75
N GLN A 68 9.43 -22.83 0.55
CA GLN A 68 10.25 -21.70 0.09
C GLN A 68 9.42 -20.42 -0.07
N ASN A 69 8.22 -20.52 -0.65
CA ASN A 69 7.28 -19.41 -0.75
C ASN A 69 6.83 -18.94 0.63
N ALA A 70 6.58 -19.86 1.58
CA ALA A 70 6.28 -19.53 2.96
C ALA A 70 7.46 -18.82 3.66
N MET A 71 8.70 -19.25 3.44
CA MET A 71 9.90 -18.58 3.94
C MET A 71 10.08 -17.18 3.33
N LEU A 72 9.87 -17.04 2.02
CA LEU A 72 9.91 -15.74 1.33
C LEU A 72 8.82 -14.79 1.85
N GLN A 73 7.61 -15.29 2.12
CA GLN A 73 6.54 -14.52 2.73
C GLN A 73 6.86 -14.14 4.18
N LEU A 74 7.45 -15.04 4.97
CA LEU A 74 7.87 -14.75 6.34
C LEU A 74 8.98 -13.69 6.39
N ASN A 75 9.89 -13.70 5.42
CA ASN A 75 10.92 -12.67 5.28
C ASN A 75 10.36 -11.29 4.90
N LYS A 76 9.22 -11.27 4.19
CA LYS A 76 8.43 -10.05 3.93
C LYS A 76 7.58 -9.65 5.14
N ALA A 77 7.33 -10.58 6.07
CA ALA A 77 6.42 -10.35 7.19
C ALA A 77 6.93 -9.21 8.09
N GLY A 78 6.10 -8.17 8.24
CA GLY A 78 6.47 -6.94 8.96
C GLY A 78 7.20 -5.90 8.11
N GLN A 79 6.98 -5.89 6.79
CA GLN A 79 7.41 -4.82 5.88
C GLN A 79 6.21 -4.23 5.13
N HIS A 80 5.24 -3.64 5.84
CA HIS A 80 4.07 -3.01 5.24
C HIS A 80 4.34 -1.53 4.97
N LYS A 81 4.31 -1.11 3.70
CA LYS A 81 4.62 0.27 3.29
C LYS A 81 3.38 1.13 3.17
N ILE A 82 3.32 2.21 3.94
CA ILE A 82 2.30 3.26 3.83
C ILE A 82 2.92 4.48 3.15
N ALA A 83 2.50 4.75 1.92
CA ALA A 83 2.97 5.90 1.15
C ALA A 83 2.11 7.15 1.41
N PHE A 84 2.75 8.24 1.83
CA PHE A 84 2.09 9.53 2.06
C PHE A 84 2.22 10.41 0.81
N ILE A 85 1.08 10.80 0.24
CA ILE A 85 0.99 11.64 -0.96
C ILE A 85 0.13 12.87 -0.70
N GLY A 86 0.47 13.99 -1.31
CA GLY A 86 -0.14 15.29 -0.99
C GLY A 86 0.59 16.40 -1.73
N GLU A 87 -0.07 17.50 -2.05
CA GLU A 87 0.57 18.67 -2.68
C GLU A 87 1.77 19.20 -1.87
N THR A 88 2.68 19.91 -2.52
CA THR A 88 3.72 20.68 -1.84
C THR A 88 3.08 21.68 -0.88
N GLY A 89 3.59 21.75 0.36
CA GLY A 89 2.98 22.60 1.40
C GLY A 89 1.68 22.05 2.01
N SER A 90 1.32 20.78 1.77
CA SER A 90 0.21 20.12 2.48
C SER A 90 0.56 19.66 3.90
N GLY A 91 1.83 19.75 4.31
CA GLY A 91 2.29 19.43 5.66
C GLY A 91 2.66 17.95 5.91
N LYS A 92 2.95 17.18 4.84
CA LYS A 92 3.35 15.75 4.91
C LYS A 92 4.54 15.49 5.84
N SER A 93 5.67 16.15 5.61
CA SER A 93 6.90 15.92 6.38
C SER A 93 6.76 16.37 7.84
N THR A 94 6.03 17.48 8.08
CA THR A 94 5.68 17.92 9.44
C THR A 94 4.81 16.89 10.16
N LEU A 95 3.84 16.30 9.46
CA LEU A 95 2.97 15.24 9.98
C LEU A 95 3.76 13.98 10.32
N LEU A 96 4.64 13.53 9.43
CA LEU A 96 5.49 12.36 9.66
C LEU A 96 6.42 12.56 10.86
N ASN A 97 7.03 13.74 11.01
CA ASN A 97 7.79 14.11 12.20
C ASN A 97 6.93 14.03 13.48
N ALA A 98 5.68 14.51 13.43
CA ALA A 98 4.75 14.41 14.56
C ALA A 98 4.37 12.94 14.87
N LEU A 99 4.19 12.10 13.85
CA LEU A 99 3.87 10.68 14.01
C LEU A 99 5.01 9.92 14.69
N ILE A 100 6.25 10.10 14.24
CA ILE A 100 7.44 9.44 14.83
C ILE A 100 7.91 10.10 16.14
N GLY A 101 7.50 11.35 16.39
CA GLY A 101 7.88 12.12 17.57
C GLY A 101 9.32 12.64 17.54
N LYS A 102 9.91 12.81 16.35
CA LYS A 102 11.25 13.36 16.11
C LYS A 102 11.26 14.21 14.85
N GLU A 103 12.10 15.25 14.84
CA GLU A 103 12.22 16.16 13.70
C GLU A 103 13.35 15.72 12.75
N ILE A 104 13.08 14.70 11.94
CA ILE A 104 14.06 14.11 11.02
C ILE A 104 13.89 14.65 9.60
N LEU A 105 12.65 14.75 9.13
CA LEU A 105 12.35 15.22 7.78
C LEU A 105 12.33 16.75 7.76
N SER A 106 12.95 17.35 6.74
CA SER A 106 12.94 18.81 6.57
C SER A 106 11.56 19.30 6.14
N ALA A 107 10.93 20.11 6.99
CA ALA A 107 9.62 20.70 6.74
C ALA A 107 9.73 22.22 6.56
N SER A 108 9.98 22.71 5.34
CA SER A 108 9.75 24.13 5.00
C SER A 108 8.37 24.32 4.36
N ALA A 109 7.78 25.49 4.63
CA ALA A 109 6.45 25.87 4.21
C ALA A 109 6.43 26.56 2.82
N THR A 110 7.60 26.96 2.31
CA THR A 110 7.73 27.80 1.11
C THR A 110 8.27 27.05 -0.10
N ASP A 111 9.09 26.02 0.11
CA ASP A 111 9.78 25.30 -0.98
C ASP A 111 9.55 23.79 -0.89
N PRO A 112 9.53 23.05 -2.01
CA PRO A 112 9.45 21.60 -1.97
C PRO A 112 10.69 21.01 -1.29
N CYS A 113 10.55 20.56 -0.05
CA CYS A 113 11.67 20.07 0.77
C CYS A 113 11.94 18.57 0.65
N THR A 114 10.96 17.79 0.19
CA THR A 114 11.11 16.33 -0.02
C THR A 114 11.38 16.07 -1.49
N ALA A 115 12.64 16.15 -1.90
CA ALA A 115 13.02 15.86 -3.29
C ALA A 115 13.17 14.35 -3.56
N VAL A 116 13.31 13.55 -2.51
CA VAL A 116 13.68 12.14 -2.57
C VAL A 116 12.73 11.30 -1.72
N PRO A 117 12.21 10.16 -2.23
CA PRO A 117 11.43 9.22 -1.42
C PRO A 117 12.20 8.82 -0.16
N THR A 118 11.57 9.02 1.00
CA THR A 118 12.20 8.74 2.31
C THR A 118 11.40 7.70 3.08
N GLU A 119 12.02 6.56 3.38
CA GLU A 119 11.44 5.49 4.19
C GLU A 119 11.82 5.64 5.66
N LEU A 120 10.84 5.53 6.55
CA LEU A 120 11.03 5.50 7.99
C LEU A 120 10.61 4.12 8.51
N SER A 121 11.50 3.42 9.22
CA SER A 121 11.24 2.07 9.75
C SER A 121 11.80 1.87 11.16
N TYR A 122 11.23 0.91 11.90
CA TYR A 122 11.64 0.62 13.28
C TYR A 122 12.88 -0.26 13.38
N GLN A 123 13.71 0.02 14.39
CA GLN A 123 14.74 -0.89 14.91
C GLN A 123 14.87 -0.71 16.43
N GLU A 124 15.24 -1.78 17.12
CA GLU A 124 15.29 -1.81 18.59
C GLU A 124 16.59 -1.23 19.19
N PHE A 125 17.47 -0.65 18.37
CA PHE A 125 18.71 -0.03 18.82
C PHE A 125 18.55 1.43 19.26
N SER A 126 19.48 1.91 20.08
CA SER A 126 19.54 3.30 20.55
C SER A 126 20.08 4.29 19.50
N GLN A 127 20.48 3.79 18.33
CA GLN A 127 21.04 4.58 17.22
C GLN A 127 20.02 4.72 16.09
N ILE A 128 20.22 5.74 15.26
CA ILE A 128 19.49 5.95 14.01
C ILE A 128 20.46 5.65 12.87
N ASP A 129 20.14 4.64 12.08
CA ASP A 129 20.86 4.28 10.87
C ASP A 129 20.20 4.96 9.66
N VAL A 130 21.01 5.63 8.85
CA VAL A 130 20.58 6.27 7.60
C VAL A 130 21.27 5.59 6.43
N PHE A 131 20.49 5.11 5.48
CA PHE A 131 20.97 4.54 4.22
C PHE A 131 20.59 5.46 3.06
N VAL A 132 21.58 6.00 2.37
CA VAL A 132 21.38 6.81 1.16
C VAL A 132 21.68 5.91 -0.04
N GLN A 133 20.64 5.57 -0.80
CA GLN A 133 20.77 4.75 -2.00
C GLN A 133 20.85 5.66 -3.23
N PHE A 134 21.93 5.55 -3.99
CA PHE A 134 22.11 6.33 -5.22
C PHE A 134 21.55 5.60 -6.45
N LYS A 135 21.16 6.38 -7.45
CA LYS A 135 20.71 5.89 -8.76
C LYS A 135 21.82 5.09 -9.42
N ARG A 136 21.44 4.04 -10.16
CA ARG A 136 22.38 3.30 -11.00
C ARG A 136 22.85 4.15 -12.19
N ARG A 137 24.02 3.81 -12.72
CA ARG A 137 24.64 4.54 -13.84
C ARG A 137 23.75 4.62 -15.08
N ASP A 138 23.12 3.52 -15.45
CA ASP A 138 22.20 3.42 -16.59
C ASP A 138 20.97 4.33 -16.44
N VAL A 139 20.39 4.39 -15.24
CA VAL A 139 19.25 5.29 -14.93
C VAL A 139 19.68 6.76 -14.96
N TRP A 140 20.87 7.07 -14.44
CA TRP A 140 21.40 8.43 -14.44
C TRP A 140 21.75 8.91 -15.85
N GLU A 141 22.36 8.05 -16.66
CA GLU A 141 22.68 8.35 -18.06
C GLU A 141 21.44 8.74 -18.86
N GLN A 142 20.33 8.00 -18.68
CA GLN A 142 19.05 8.36 -19.28
C GLN A 142 18.56 9.73 -18.81
N HIS A 143 18.74 10.07 -17.54
CA HIS A 143 18.36 11.38 -17.02
C HIS A 143 19.21 12.52 -17.64
N VAL A 144 20.52 12.33 -17.78
CA VAL A 144 21.41 13.29 -18.45
C VAL A 144 21.01 13.48 -19.91
N ASP A 145 20.69 12.40 -20.63
CA ASP A 145 20.20 12.47 -22.02
C ASP A 145 18.93 13.32 -22.13
N ASN A 146 18.02 13.21 -21.16
CA ASN A 146 16.78 13.98 -21.13
C ASN A 146 17.04 15.47 -20.93
N VAL A 147 17.91 15.82 -19.98
CA VAL A 147 18.27 17.22 -19.70
C VAL A 147 18.97 17.85 -20.91
N LEU A 148 19.91 17.13 -21.53
CA LEU A 148 20.61 17.60 -22.74
C LEU A 148 19.66 17.76 -23.93
N ALA A 149 18.66 16.89 -24.06
CA ALA A 149 17.65 16.99 -25.10
C ALA A 149 16.69 18.18 -24.90
N GLU A 150 16.40 18.57 -23.66
CA GLU A 150 15.58 19.74 -23.31
C GLU A 150 16.35 21.06 -23.51
N ALA A 151 17.61 21.06 -23.10
CA ALA A 151 18.61 22.11 -23.29
C ALA A 151 18.80 22.54 -24.77
N ARG A 152 18.81 21.57 -25.69
CA ARG A 152 18.97 21.81 -27.13
C ARG A 152 17.73 22.43 -27.79
N ASN A 153 16.58 22.35 -27.13
CA ASN A 153 15.29 22.79 -27.66
C ASN A 153 14.88 24.19 -27.16
N THR A 154 15.58 24.74 -26.16
CA THR A 154 15.31 26.08 -25.59
C THR A 154 16.10 27.20 -26.26
N THR A 155 16.99 26.90 -27.22
CA THR A 155 17.84 27.87 -27.94
C THR A 155 17.28 28.32 -29.30
N VAL A 156 16.01 28.03 -29.62
CA VAL A 156 15.36 28.58 -30.81
C VAL A 156 14.63 29.86 -30.38
N ASP A 157 15.16 30.99 -30.83
CA ASP A 157 14.68 32.37 -30.71
C ASP A 157 13.20 32.50 -30.27
N THR A 158 12.97 32.81 -29.00
CA THR A 158 11.69 33.34 -28.54
C THR A 158 11.75 34.86 -28.54
N GLU A 159 11.49 35.47 -29.70
CA GLU A 159 11.13 36.90 -29.79
C GLU A 159 9.68 37.17 -29.35
N ASP A 160 8.94 36.17 -28.85
CA ASP A 160 7.58 36.37 -28.35
C ASP A 160 7.37 35.74 -26.95
N PRO A 161 7.49 36.52 -25.86
CA PRO A 161 7.31 36.07 -24.48
C PRO A 161 5.83 35.79 -24.11
N ALA A 162 4.87 36.03 -25.01
CA ALA A 162 3.46 36.13 -24.64
C ALA A 162 2.72 34.80 -24.38
N GLY A 163 3.37 33.64 -24.53
CA GLY A 163 2.68 32.35 -24.50
C GLY A 163 3.24 31.26 -23.58
N ILE A 164 4.37 31.46 -22.90
CA ILE A 164 4.87 30.50 -21.89
C ILE A 164 4.25 30.91 -20.55
N ASP A 165 3.45 30.03 -19.94
CA ASP A 165 2.98 30.35 -18.58
C ASP A 165 4.20 30.55 -17.66
N SER A 166 4.13 31.58 -16.83
CA SER A 166 5.22 31.98 -15.92
C SER A 166 5.69 30.81 -15.03
N ALA A 167 4.76 29.89 -14.70
CA ALA A 167 5.06 28.72 -13.90
C ALA A 167 6.04 27.78 -14.63
N THR A 168 5.80 27.44 -15.90
CA THR A 168 6.58 26.52 -16.74
C THR A 168 7.99 27.04 -17.00
N MET A 169 8.13 28.34 -17.29
CA MET A 169 9.46 28.96 -17.44
C MET A 169 10.27 28.87 -16.13
N SER A 170 9.62 29.14 -15.00
CA SER A 170 10.24 29.00 -13.68
C SER A 170 10.74 27.57 -13.41
N ARG A 171 10.01 26.54 -13.86
CA ARG A 171 10.41 25.11 -13.70
C ARG A 171 11.66 24.76 -14.47
N VAL A 172 11.73 25.15 -15.74
CA VAL A 172 12.87 24.86 -16.61
C VAL A 172 14.12 25.55 -16.07
N LEU A 173 13.97 26.79 -15.59
CA LEU A 173 15.06 27.52 -14.93
C LEU A 173 15.50 26.84 -13.63
N GLN A 174 14.57 26.38 -12.78
CA GLN A 174 14.91 25.70 -11.52
C GLN A 174 15.58 24.34 -11.73
N ALA A 175 15.09 23.53 -12.68
CA ALA A 175 15.70 22.24 -13.03
C ALA A 175 17.11 22.44 -13.62
N ARG A 176 17.28 23.48 -14.45
CA ARG A 176 18.58 23.87 -15.03
C ARG A 176 19.56 24.32 -13.96
N GLU A 177 19.16 25.20 -13.04
CA GLU A 177 20.01 25.64 -11.92
C GLU A 177 20.39 24.47 -11.00
N SER A 178 19.47 23.55 -10.74
CA SER A 178 19.75 22.33 -9.95
C SER A 178 20.77 21.43 -10.65
N PHE A 179 20.68 21.28 -11.97
CA PHE A 179 21.63 20.51 -12.77
C PHE A 179 23.01 21.19 -12.83
N ILE A 180 23.06 22.51 -12.99
CA ILE A 180 24.31 23.30 -12.95
C ILE A 180 24.94 23.25 -11.56
N SER A 181 24.14 23.23 -10.49
CA SER A 181 24.65 23.04 -9.12
C SER A 181 25.32 21.67 -8.97
N LEU A 182 24.78 20.61 -9.58
CA LEU A 182 25.41 19.29 -9.55
C LEU A 182 26.68 19.21 -10.42
N TYR A 183 26.68 19.91 -11.56
CA TYR A 183 27.78 20.00 -12.51
C TYR A 183 28.28 21.45 -12.67
N PRO A 184 29.07 21.98 -11.73
CA PRO A 184 29.55 23.36 -11.78
C PRO A 184 30.31 23.72 -13.07
N GLN A 185 30.92 22.73 -13.73
CA GLN A 185 31.57 22.87 -15.03
C GLN A 185 30.62 23.34 -16.15
N CYS A 186 29.31 23.12 -16.00
CA CYS A 186 28.29 23.61 -16.94
C CYS A 186 27.96 25.09 -16.77
N ARG A 187 28.40 25.74 -15.68
CA ARG A 187 28.04 27.12 -15.37
C ARG A 187 28.65 28.08 -16.40
N GLY A 188 27.81 28.93 -16.99
CA GLY A 188 28.22 29.85 -18.05
C GLY A 188 28.40 29.20 -19.44
N ILE A 189 28.27 27.88 -19.57
CA ILE A 189 28.29 27.17 -20.85
C ILE A 189 26.84 27.03 -21.35
N PRO A 190 26.56 27.35 -22.62
CA PRO A 190 25.21 27.19 -23.15
C PRO A 190 24.83 25.69 -23.17
N PRO A 191 23.58 25.32 -22.83
CA PRO A 191 23.21 23.92 -22.59
C PRO A 191 23.40 22.97 -23.78
N ASN A 192 23.40 23.50 -25.00
CA ASN A 192 23.69 22.77 -26.24
C ASN A 192 25.17 22.35 -26.37
N ALA A 193 26.09 23.02 -25.67
CA ALA A 193 27.52 22.73 -25.66
C ALA A 193 27.94 21.80 -24.50
N TRP A 194 27.01 21.35 -23.66
CA TRP A 194 27.32 20.39 -22.59
C TRP A 194 27.67 19.01 -23.17
N ASN A 195 28.83 18.48 -22.77
CA ASN A 195 29.34 17.20 -23.25
C ASN A 195 28.88 16.05 -22.33
N LYS A 196 28.08 15.11 -22.86
CA LYS A 196 27.59 13.94 -22.12
C LYS A 196 28.72 13.12 -21.50
N SER A 197 29.78 12.84 -22.26
CA SER A 197 30.87 11.97 -21.80
C SER A 197 31.60 12.58 -20.60
N GLU A 198 31.90 13.88 -20.66
CA GLU A 198 32.53 14.61 -19.55
C GLU A 198 31.65 14.64 -18.29
N LEU A 199 30.33 14.76 -18.44
CA LEU A 199 29.39 14.73 -17.32
C LEU A 199 29.28 13.34 -16.68
N LEU A 200 29.39 12.27 -17.46
CA LEU A 200 29.33 10.89 -16.95
C LEU A 200 30.67 10.40 -16.39
N GLU A 201 31.78 11.05 -16.76
CA GLU A 201 33.13 10.76 -16.30
C GLU A 201 33.56 11.58 -15.07
N ASP A 202 32.74 12.54 -14.61
CA ASP A 202 32.98 13.26 -13.36
C ASP A 202 33.19 12.26 -12.20
N HIS A 203 34.43 12.15 -11.72
CA HIS A 203 34.82 11.16 -10.71
C HIS A 203 34.00 11.25 -9.42
N THR A 204 33.56 12.45 -9.04
CA THR A 204 32.73 12.69 -7.84
C THR A 204 31.36 12.04 -7.96
N ILE A 205 30.82 11.99 -9.19
CA ILE A 205 29.49 11.47 -9.48
C ILE A 205 29.57 9.98 -9.83
N ALA A 206 30.52 9.60 -10.70
CA ALA A 206 30.73 8.22 -11.09
C ALA A 206 31.06 7.31 -9.89
N SER A 207 31.74 7.81 -8.86
CA SER A 207 32.07 7.06 -7.64
C SER A 207 30.88 6.79 -6.72
N VAL A 208 29.80 7.57 -6.81
CA VAL A 208 28.61 7.41 -5.96
C VAL A 208 27.45 6.70 -6.67
N LEU A 209 27.40 6.71 -8.01
CA LEU A 209 26.35 6.04 -8.77
C LEU A 209 26.31 4.53 -8.48
N GLY A 210 25.14 4.02 -8.13
CA GLY A 210 24.90 2.63 -7.73
C GLY A 210 25.38 2.27 -6.31
N ALA A 211 26.04 3.19 -5.60
CA ALA A 211 26.47 2.96 -4.23
C ALA A 211 25.31 3.09 -3.24
N CYS A 212 25.50 2.49 -2.06
CA CYS A 212 24.67 2.73 -0.88
C CYS A 212 25.59 3.19 0.26
N LYS A 213 25.37 4.40 0.77
CA LYS A 213 26.12 4.94 1.91
C LYS A 213 25.32 4.75 3.19
N GLN A 214 25.97 4.26 4.24
CA GLN A 214 25.38 4.11 5.57
C GLN A 214 26.01 5.12 6.52
N PHE A 215 25.18 5.77 7.33
CA PHE A 215 25.56 6.69 8.38
C PHE A 215 24.87 6.27 9.69
N GLN A 216 25.54 6.44 10.81
CA GLN A 216 25.00 6.08 12.13
C GLN A 216 25.02 7.31 13.03
N TYR A 217 23.88 7.59 13.65
CA TYR A 217 23.70 8.73 14.54
C TYR A 217 23.19 8.25 15.89
N SER A 218 23.53 8.97 16.96
CA SER A 218 22.83 8.76 18.23
C SER A 218 21.37 9.21 18.10
N ALA A 219 20.46 8.56 18.84
CA ALA A 219 19.04 8.92 18.82
C ALA A 219 18.77 10.41 19.13
N ASP A 220 19.63 11.06 19.90
CA ASP A 220 19.44 12.45 20.36
C ASP A 220 20.37 13.44 19.65
N SER A 221 21.07 13.02 18.58
CA SER A 221 21.96 13.90 17.81
C SER A 221 21.16 15.01 17.12
N SER A 222 21.59 16.27 17.32
CA SER A 222 21.13 17.44 16.57
C SER A 222 21.68 17.50 15.14
N ASP A 223 22.69 16.69 14.83
CA ASP A 223 23.46 16.76 13.57
C ASP A 223 22.82 15.93 12.45
N LEU A 224 21.95 14.96 12.82
CA LEU A 224 21.23 14.08 11.90
C LEU A 224 20.48 14.86 10.81
N ARG A 225 19.73 15.89 11.19
CA ARG A 225 18.91 16.67 10.24
C ARG A 225 19.78 17.50 9.29
N PRO A 226 20.74 18.33 9.76
CA PRO A 226 21.65 19.06 8.88
C PRO A 226 22.41 18.17 7.90
N GLU A 227 22.85 16.98 8.32
CA GLU A 227 23.56 16.03 7.44
C GLU A 227 22.64 15.32 6.45
N LEU A 228 21.37 15.09 6.80
CA LEU A 228 20.36 14.56 5.87
C LEU A 228 19.89 15.59 4.85
N GLU A 229 19.88 16.87 5.20
CA GLU A 229 19.43 17.96 4.33
C GLU A 229 20.18 18.00 3.00
N GLN A 230 21.48 17.65 2.95
CA GLN A 230 22.25 17.61 1.70
C GLN A 230 21.74 16.55 0.70
N PHE A 231 21.04 15.52 1.18
CA PHE A 231 20.48 14.44 0.36
C PHE A 231 18.98 14.61 0.09
N LEU A 232 18.29 15.40 0.91
CA LEU A 232 16.82 15.54 0.87
C LEU A 232 16.36 16.89 0.31
N ALA A 233 17.09 17.97 0.59
CA ALA A 233 16.65 19.34 0.34
C ALA A 233 16.96 19.80 -1.10
N SER A 234 15.99 20.51 -1.69
CA SER A 234 16.05 21.05 -3.05
C SER A 234 16.90 22.31 -3.21
N VAL A 235 17.32 22.94 -2.11
CA VAL A 235 18.12 24.16 -2.11
C VAL A 235 19.58 23.80 -1.89
N ALA A 236 20.36 23.80 -2.96
CA ALA A 236 21.81 23.85 -2.85
C ALA A 236 22.17 25.16 -2.12
N ARG A 237 22.93 25.07 -1.02
CA ARG A 237 23.65 26.26 -0.52
C ARG A 237 24.63 26.68 -1.62
N ASP A 238 24.93 27.97 -1.75
CA ASP A 238 25.73 28.52 -2.87
C ASP A 238 27.07 27.80 -3.12
N ASP A 239 27.59 27.07 -2.13
CA ASP A 239 28.85 26.31 -2.16
C ASP A 239 28.71 24.77 -2.23
N GLN A 240 27.50 24.20 -2.36
CA GLN A 240 27.28 22.74 -2.35
C GLN A 240 26.63 22.20 -3.63
N ARG A 241 27.12 21.04 -4.10
CA ARG A 241 26.51 20.33 -5.24
C ARG A 241 25.14 19.76 -4.87
N ALA A 242 24.18 19.82 -5.79
CA ALA A 242 22.84 19.25 -5.66
C ALA A 242 22.82 17.69 -5.67
N PHE A 243 23.50 17.04 -4.73
CA PHE A 243 23.64 15.58 -4.65
C PHE A 243 22.32 14.83 -4.56
N TRP A 244 21.27 15.47 -4.03
CA TRP A 244 19.92 14.91 -3.98
C TRP A 244 19.40 14.42 -5.34
N LEU A 245 19.84 15.00 -6.47
CA LEU A 245 19.46 14.55 -7.82
C LEU A 245 19.92 13.12 -8.14
N LEU A 246 21.03 12.69 -7.52
CA LEU A 246 21.62 11.36 -7.68
C LEU A 246 21.00 10.34 -6.73
N VAL A 247 20.23 10.77 -5.74
CA VAL A 247 19.64 9.87 -4.73
C VAL A 247 18.38 9.23 -5.30
N GLN A 248 18.28 7.91 -5.15
CA GLN A 248 17.11 7.11 -5.51
C GLN A 248 16.11 7.07 -4.36
N CYS A 249 16.58 6.78 -3.15
CA CYS A 249 15.79 6.84 -1.92
C CYS A 249 16.70 6.97 -0.69
N VAL A 250 16.13 7.48 0.40
CA VAL A 250 16.76 7.50 1.72
C VAL A 250 15.96 6.59 2.66
N LYS A 251 16.64 5.73 3.41
CA LYS A 251 16.01 4.89 4.45
C LYS A 251 16.54 5.29 5.80
N VAL A 252 15.65 5.63 6.71
CA VAL A 252 15.97 6.00 8.09
C VAL A 252 15.39 4.94 9.00
N VAL A 253 16.27 4.23 9.70
CA VAL A 253 15.92 3.15 10.61
C VAL A 253 16.26 3.59 12.02
N GLY A 254 15.31 3.52 12.95
CA GLY A 254 15.54 3.98 14.31
C GLY A 254 14.48 3.54 15.31
N PRO A 255 14.59 3.95 16.58
CA PRO A 255 13.70 3.52 17.67
C PRO A 255 12.32 4.21 17.64
N PHE A 256 11.64 4.20 16.49
CA PHE A 256 10.32 4.77 16.28
C PHE A 256 9.22 3.82 16.75
N LYS A 257 8.81 3.92 18.02
CA LYS A 257 7.87 2.97 18.66
C LYS A 257 6.57 2.72 17.88
N ILE A 258 6.01 3.75 17.25
CA ILE A 258 4.82 3.66 16.39
C ILE A 258 4.98 2.70 15.20
N LEU A 259 6.21 2.54 14.71
CA LEU A 259 6.55 1.70 13.54
C LEU A 259 6.90 0.27 13.92
N SER A 260 6.86 -0.03 15.22
CA SER A 260 7.39 -1.28 15.73
C SER A 260 6.52 -2.51 15.46
N SER A 261 5.33 -2.31 14.88
CA SER A 261 4.46 -3.34 14.31
C SER A 261 4.83 -3.76 12.88
N GLY A 262 6.01 -3.34 12.37
CA GLY A 262 6.46 -3.70 11.02
C GLY A 262 5.93 -2.77 9.91
N ILE A 263 5.55 -1.55 10.28
CA ILE A 263 5.15 -0.52 9.32
C ILE A 263 6.36 0.30 8.90
N THR A 264 6.45 0.56 7.59
CA THR A 264 7.33 1.55 7.01
C THR A 264 6.51 2.72 6.52
N LEU A 265 6.76 3.94 7.02
CA LEU A 265 6.15 5.15 6.48
C LEU A 265 7.04 5.67 5.35
N VAL A 266 6.43 6.04 4.23
CA VAL A 266 7.16 6.57 3.08
C VAL A 266 6.70 8.00 2.82
N ASP A 267 7.60 8.97 3.00
CA ASP A 267 7.39 10.35 2.54
C ASP A 267 7.67 10.40 1.04
N LEU A 268 6.68 10.77 0.24
CA LEU A 268 6.85 10.98 -1.19
C LEU A 268 6.87 12.48 -1.54
N PRO A 269 7.62 12.87 -2.59
CA PRO A 269 7.46 14.19 -3.20
C PRO A 269 5.99 14.48 -3.50
N GLY A 270 5.59 15.75 -3.47
CA GLY A 270 4.19 16.08 -3.65
C GLY A 270 3.68 15.75 -5.05
N TYR A 271 2.44 15.25 -5.17
CA TYR A 271 1.81 15.16 -6.50
C TYR A 271 1.64 16.59 -7.02
N GLY A 272 2.00 16.80 -8.29
CA GLY A 272 2.09 18.15 -8.82
C GLY A 272 3.43 18.86 -8.55
N ASP A 273 4.52 18.13 -8.30
CA ASP A 273 5.84 18.75 -8.13
C ASP A 273 6.26 19.49 -9.42
N ILE A 274 6.96 20.61 -9.22
CA ILE A 274 7.53 21.41 -10.30
C ILE A 274 8.58 20.61 -11.08
N ASP A 275 9.25 19.64 -10.45
CA ASP A 275 10.25 18.79 -11.11
C ASP A 275 9.66 17.46 -11.65
N PRO A 276 9.66 17.21 -12.98
CA PRO A 276 9.18 15.96 -13.59
C PRO A 276 9.89 14.70 -13.08
N THR A 277 11.16 14.83 -12.70
CA THR A 277 11.98 13.73 -12.20
C THR A 277 11.48 13.25 -10.84
N ARG A 278 11.00 14.18 -10.00
CA ARG A 278 10.45 13.90 -8.67
C ARG A 278 9.09 13.23 -8.76
N ASP A 279 8.21 13.72 -9.63
CA ASP A 279 6.88 13.14 -9.80
C ASP A 279 6.96 11.72 -10.40
N ARG A 280 7.91 11.46 -11.31
CA ARG A 280 8.20 10.10 -11.81
C ARG A 280 8.68 9.17 -10.70
N ALA A 281 9.65 9.60 -9.89
CA ALA A 281 10.15 8.80 -8.77
C ALA A 281 9.05 8.48 -7.75
N ALA A 282 8.17 9.45 -7.47
CA ALA A 282 7.01 9.27 -6.59
C ALA A 282 6.02 8.23 -7.16
N LYS A 283 5.69 8.32 -8.46
CA LYS A 283 4.80 7.35 -9.13
C LYS A 283 5.35 5.93 -9.13
N ASP A 284 6.64 5.75 -9.42
CA ASP A 284 7.26 4.43 -9.40
C ASP A 284 7.29 3.85 -7.98
N TYR A 285 7.45 4.69 -6.96
CA TYR A 285 7.33 4.25 -5.57
C TYR A 285 5.92 3.81 -5.19
N LEU A 286 4.90 4.55 -5.64
CA LEU A 286 3.48 4.22 -5.40
C LEU A 286 3.09 2.85 -5.93
N LYS A 287 3.71 2.38 -7.02
CA LYS A 287 3.48 1.02 -7.56
C LYS A 287 3.88 -0.09 -6.58
N THR A 288 4.77 0.20 -5.64
CA THR A 288 5.28 -0.75 -4.63
C THR A 288 4.69 -0.56 -3.24
N ALA A 289 3.85 0.46 -3.04
CA ALA A 289 3.22 0.75 -1.76
C ALA A 289 2.02 -0.18 -1.50
N ASP A 290 1.89 -0.68 -0.27
CA ASP A 290 0.80 -1.57 0.13
C ASP A 290 -0.50 -0.79 0.41
N SER A 291 -0.35 0.36 1.09
CA SER A 291 -1.42 1.32 1.37
C SER A 291 -0.99 2.76 1.03
N VAL A 292 -1.96 3.60 0.70
CA VAL A 292 -1.75 5.00 0.33
C VAL A 292 -2.47 5.91 1.32
N CYS A 293 -1.79 6.96 1.75
CA CYS A 293 -2.32 7.97 2.65
C CYS A 293 -2.29 9.35 1.95
N LEU A 294 -3.48 9.90 1.70
CA LEU A 294 -3.67 11.18 1.04
C LEU A 294 -3.67 12.31 2.08
N VAL A 295 -2.75 13.26 1.94
CA VAL A 295 -2.53 14.37 2.87
C VAL A 295 -2.88 15.70 2.20
N ALA A 296 -3.88 16.39 2.73
CA ALA A 296 -4.32 17.70 2.24
C ALA A 296 -4.53 18.69 3.39
N ARG A 297 -4.40 19.99 3.10
CA ARG A 297 -4.79 21.03 4.07
C ARG A 297 -6.31 21.08 4.20
N ILE A 298 -6.81 21.05 5.44
CA ILE A 298 -8.24 21.07 5.77
C ILE A 298 -8.98 22.26 5.15
N SER A 299 -8.29 23.38 4.93
CA SER A 299 -8.87 24.61 4.39
C SER A 299 -9.37 24.51 2.96
N ARG A 300 -8.87 23.56 2.18
CA ARG A 300 -9.20 23.42 0.76
C ARG A 300 -9.54 21.98 0.36
N ALA A 301 -9.33 20.99 1.22
CA ALA A 301 -9.43 19.58 0.84
C ALA A 301 -10.77 19.21 0.16
N PRO A 302 -11.96 19.61 0.66
CA PRO A 302 -13.21 19.27 -0.02
C PRO A 302 -13.34 19.90 -1.40
N ASP A 303 -12.76 21.08 -1.63
CA ASP A 303 -12.97 21.89 -2.84
C ASP A 303 -11.74 21.93 -3.77
N ASN A 304 -10.67 21.22 -3.40
CA ASN A 304 -9.45 21.14 -4.19
C ASN A 304 -9.62 20.07 -5.29
N ALA A 305 -9.76 20.52 -6.54
CA ALA A 305 -9.92 19.64 -7.69
C ALA A 305 -8.77 18.64 -7.84
N ALA A 306 -7.51 19.07 -7.67
CA ALA A 306 -6.34 18.18 -7.81
C ALA A 306 -6.35 17.06 -6.74
N PHE A 307 -6.70 17.40 -5.50
CA PHE A 307 -6.89 16.41 -4.44
C PHE A 307 -8.03 15.43 -4.74
N ILE A 308 -9.17 15.92 -5.22
CA ILE A 308 -10.33 15.06 -5.54
C ILE A 308 -10.01 14.14 -6.72
N THR A 309 -9.35 14.65 -7.77
CA THR A 309 -8.90 13.82 -8.90
C THR A 309 -7.92 12.73 -8.44
N GLU A 310 -6.98 13.06 -7.55
CA GLU A 310 -6.05 12.06 -7.02
C GLU A 310 -6.76 11.04 -6.13
N LEU A 311 -7.73 11.46 -5.30
CA LEU A 311 -8.58 10.55 -4.53
C LEU A 311 -9.35 9.60 -5.45
N GLU A 312 -10.01 10.11 -6.49
CA GLU A 312 -10.72 9.29 -7.48
C GLU A 312 -9.80 8.28 -8.15
N ARG A 313 -8.60 8.71 -8.56
CA ARG A 313 -7.58 7.84 -9.17
C ARG A 313 -7.17 6.71 -8.23
N GLN A 314 -6.92 7.01 -6.95
CA GLN A 314 -6.56 5.99 -5.97
C GLN A 314 -7.71 5.02 -5.72
N LEU A 315 -8.95 5.52 -5.64
CA LEU A 315 -10.15 4.69 -5.46
C LEU A 315 -10.36 3.75 -6.64
N ARG A 316 -10.28 4.27 -7.87
CA ARG A 316 -10.33 3.48 -9.10
C ARG A 316 -9.28 2.38 -9.07
N ASN A 317 -8.03 2.73 -8.75
CA ASN A 317 -6.93 1.76 -8.65
C ASN A 317 -7.14 0.72 -7.54
N ALA A 318 -7.74 1.09 -6.41
CA ALA A 318 -8.04 0.16 -5.33
C ALA A 318 -9.17 -0.81 -5.72
N VAL A 319 -10.27 -0.30 -6.27
CA VAL A 319 -11.42 -1.10 -6.72
C VAL A 319 -11.01 -2.06 -7.84
N LEU A 320 -10.32 -1.55 -8.89
CA LEU A 320 -9.86 -2.37 -10.01
C LEU A 320 -8.84 -3.44 -9.60
N ALA A 321 -8.06 -3.19 -8.54
CA ALA A 321 -7.09 -4.14 -7.99
C ALA A 321 -7.69 -5.11 -6.95
N GLY A 322 -9.02 -5.10 -6.75
CA GLY A 322 -9.71 -5.92 -5.75
C GLY A 322 -9.28 -5.63 -4.31
N ARG A 323 -8.77 -4.41 -4.04
CA ARG A 323 -8.35 -3.99 -2.70
C ARG A 323 -9.57 -3.47 -1.93
N ALA A 324 -9.70 -3.91 -0.69
CA ALA A 324 -10.62 -3.31 0.26
C ALA A 324 -10.24 -1.83 0.44
N VAL A 325 -11.13 -0.92 0.04
CA VAL A 325 -10.88 0.51 -0.03
C VAL A 325 -10.59 1.10 1.36
N ASP A 326 -11.36 0.68 2.36
CA ASP A 326 -11.21 0.99 3.79
C ASP A 326 -9.83 0.60 4.37
N LYS A 327 -9.09 -0.29 3.69
CA LYS A 327 -7.80 -0.83 4.17
C LYS A 327 -6.60 -0.37 3.36
N SER A 328 -6.84 0.12 2.15
CA SER A 328 -5.78 0.50 1.21
C SER A 328 -5.62 2.00 1.06
N ILE A 329 -6.62 2.79 1.46
CA ILE A 329 -6.63 4.25 1.31
C ILE A 329 -7.04 4.89 2.64
N SER A 330 -6.31 5.93 3.06
CA SER A 330 -6.67 6.80 4.18
C SER A 330 -6.45 8.26 3.80
N VAL A 331 -7.15 9.18 4.47
CA VAL A 331 -7.05 10.64 4.25
C VAL A 331 -6.69 11.35 5.53
N ILE A 332 -5.73 12.28 5.46
CA ILE A 332 -5.32 13.14 6.56
C ILE A 332 -5.48 14.60 6.16
N LEU A 333 -6.23 15.32 6.97
CA LEU A 333 -6.49 16.74 6.84
C LEU A 333 -5.62 17.51 7.83
N THR A 334 -4.54 18.10 7.35
CA THR A 334 -3.61 18.89 8.16
C THR A 334 -4.12 20.31 8.37
N GLY A 335 -3.60 20.99 9.41
CA GLY A 335 -3.92 22.39 9.69
C GLY A 335 -5.22 22.57 10.47
N ALA A 336 -5.65 21.56 11.23
CA ALA A 336 -6.80 21.70 12.15
C ALA A 336 -6.52 22.70 13.29
N ASP A 337 -5.25 23.00 13.54
CA ASP A 337 -4.73 23.99 14.48
C ASP A 337 -4.60 25.40 13.88
N ALA A 338 -5.03 25.62 12.64
CA ALA A 338 -5.08 26.95 12.04
C ALA A 338 -6.31 27.74 12.55
N PRO A 339 -6.15 28.99 13.01
CA PRO A 339 -7.27 29.82 13.45
C PRO A 339 -8.22 30.14 12.28
N ILE A 340 -9.50 30.26 12.61
CA ILE A 340 -10.61 30.45 11.66
C ILE A 340 -11.51 31.57 12.19
N ALA A 341 -12.04 32.42 11.31
CA ALA A 341 -12.99 33.44 11.71
C ALA A 341 -14.40 32.86 11.89
N ASN A 342 -15.20 33.42 12.81
CA ASN A 342 -16.52 32.88 13.16
C ASN A 342 -17.49 32.78 11.98
N HIS A 343 -17.37 33.65 10.97
CA HIS A 343 -18.26 33.69 9.80
C HIS A 343 -17.85 32.74 8.66
N GLU A 344 -16.70 32.07 8.77
CA GLU A 344 -16.17 31.20 7.71
C GLU A 344 -16.77 29.78 7.74
N LEU A 345 -17.55 29.42 8.77
CA LEU A 345 -18.16 28.09 8.92
C LEU A 345 -19.68 28.17 9.08
N PRO A 346 -20.45 27.39 8.31
CA PRO A 346 -21.87 27.18 8.57
C PRO A 346 -22.01 26.24 9.78
N LEU A 347 -22.46 26.78 10.91
CA LEU A 347 -22.64 26.05 12.17
C LEU A 347 -24.13 25.90 12.52
N PRO A 348 -24.51 24.84 13.25
CA PRO A 348 -25.85 24.73 13.84
C PRO A 348 -26.15 25.93 14.76
N PRO A 349 -27.41 26.39 14.87
CA PRO A 349 -27.78 27.56 15.68
C PRO A 349 -27.28 27.47 17.14
N ASP A 350 -27.36 26.29 17.75
CA ASP A 350 -26.94 26.05 19.13
C ASP A 350 -25.42 26.16 19.34
N GLU A 351 -24.63 25.76 18.34
CA GLU A 351 -23.17 25.88 18.38
C GLU A 351 -22.75 27.32 18.09
N GLN A 352 -23.44 27.98 17.15
CA GLN A 352 -23.20 29.39 16.80
C GLN A 352 -23.45 30.31 18.00
N ALA A 353 -24.58 30.13 18.71
CA ALA A 353 -24.90 30.94 19.90
C ALA A 353 -23.82 30.84 20.98
N LYS A 354 -23.26 29.64 21.21
CA LYS A 354 -22.17 29.44 22.17
C LYS A 354 -20.86 30.11 21.74
N ILE A 355 -20.57 30.12 20.44
CA ILE A 355 -19.39 30.80 19.89
C ILE A 355 -19.54 32.32 20.03
N ASP A 356 -20.72 32.86 19.74
CA ASP A 356 -21.02 34.28 19.87
C ASP A 356 -20.94 34.73 21.35
N GLU A 357 -21.43 33.93 22.28
CA GLU A 357 -21.29 34.16 23.73
C GLU A 357 -19.81 34.23 24.14
N LEU A 358 -18.99 33.27 23.69
CA LEU A 358 -17.56 33.24 24.01
C LEU A 358 -16.79 34.41 23.40
N ASP A 359 -17.15 34.82 22.18
CA ASP A 359 -16.55 35.97 21.51
C ASP A 359 -16.93 37.28 22.21
N GLN A 360 -18.19 37.41 22.67
CA GLN A 360 -18.63 38.53 23.48
C GLN A 360 -17.84 38.62 24.80
N ILE A 361 -17.71 37.52 25.54
CA ILE A 361 -16.91 37.46 26.77
C ILE A 361 -15.45 37.88 26.50
N ALA A 362 -14.87 37.44 25.38
CA ALA A 362 -13.50 37.79 25.01
C ALA A 362 -13.34 39.28 24.68
N ARG A 363 -14.31 39.88 23.99
CA ARG A 363 -14.36 41.31 23.67
C ARG A 363 -14.52 42.17 24.92
N GLU A 364 -15.44 41.82 25.80
CA GLU A 364 -15.67 42.52 27.08
C GLU A 364 -14.41 42.48 27.96
N CYS A 365 -13.79 41.30 28.12
CA CYS A 365 -12.54 41.18 28.87
C CYS A 365 -11.40 42.02 28.28
N LYS A 366 -11.33 42.16 26.94
CA LYS A 366 -10.34 43.01 26.27
C LYS A 366 -10.58 44.48 26.60
N GLN A 367 -11.80 44.97 26.42
CA GLN A 367 -12.17 46.36 26.68
C GLN A 367 -11.90 46.74 28.15
N LEU A 368 -12.35 45.90 29.09
CA LEU A 368 -12.09 46.09 30.53
C LEU A 368 -10.58 46.10 30.82
N SER A 369 -9.78 45.21 30.20
CA SER A 369 -8.34 45.18 30.42
C SER A 369 -7.61 46.41 29.90
N GLU A 370 -8.11 47.02 28.82
CA GLU A 370 -7.57 48.25 28.24
C GLU A 370 -7.92 49.45 29.12
N HIS A 371 -9.16 49.52 29.63
CA HIS A 371 -9.57 50.53 30.61
C HIS A 371 -8.71 50.49 31.88
N ARG A 372 -8.52 49.30 32.47
CA ARG A 372 -7.66 49.11 33.66
C ARG A 372 -6.19 49.46 33.40
N ARG A 373 -5.69 49.26 32.17
CA ARG A 373 -4.33 49.69 31.80
C ARG A 373 -4.18 51.20 31.74
N GLN A 374 -5.24 51.91 31.33
CA GLN A 374 -5.26 53.37 31.31
C GLN A 374 -5.31 53.93 32.73
N GLU A 375 -6.22 53.43 33.58
CA GLU A 375 -6.29 53.79 35.01
C GLU A 375 -4.95 53.56 35.72
N LYS A 376 -4.26 52.47 35.38
CA LYS A 376 -2.92 52.17 35.93
C LYS A 376 -1.89 53.24 35.55
N LYS A 377 -1.93 53.81 34.34
CA LYS A 377 -0.99 54.86 33.93
C LYS A 377 -1.21 56.12 34.77
N GLU A 378 -2.46 56.52 34.93
CA GLU A 378 -2.87 57.69 35.73
C GLU A 378 -2.47 57.52 37.22
N GLN A 379 -2.67 56.34 37.80
CA GLN A 379 -2.27 56.02 39.17
C GLN A 379 -0.75 55.96 39.38
N LYS A 380 0.02 55.72 38.31
CA LYS A 380 1.49 55.70 38.35
C LYS A 380 2.07 57.10 38.54
N GLU A 381 1.37 58.12 38.07
CA GLU A 381 1.72 59.54 38.23
C GLU A 381 1.42 60.05 39.66
N HIS A 382 0.40 59.50 40.31
CA HIS A 382 -0.06 59.90 41.64
C HIS A 382 0.58 59.12 42.82
N GLY A 383 1.43 58.12 42.55
CA GLY A 383 2.30 57.48 43.56
C GLY A 383 1.71 56.35 44.43
N ASN A 384 0.49 55.85 44.17
CA ASN A 384 -0.15 54.85 45.05
C ASN A 384 0.19 53.38 44.70
N LYS A 385 1.24 52.82 45.31
CA LYS A 385 1.73 51.44 45.05
C LYS A 385 0.69 50.33 45.30
N ALA A 386 -0.21 50.50 46.27
CA ALA A 386 -1.20 49.47 46.62
C ALA A 386 -2.28 49.31 45.52
N GLN A 387 -2.79 50.43 45.01
CA GLN A 387 -3.76 50.46 43.90
C GLN A 387 -3.17 49.93 42.59
N ILE A 388 -1.91 50.24 42.29
CA ILE A 388 -1.21 49.69 41.13
C ILE A 388 -1.11 48.16 41.20
N LYS A 389 -0.87 47.59 42.41
CA LYS A 389 -0.82 46.14 42.61
C LYS A 389 -2.19 45.49 42.37
N GLN A 390 -3.27 46.08 42.87
CA GLN A 390 -4.64 45.60 42.64
C GLN A 390 -5.02 45.63 41.14
N LEU A 391 -4.75 46.74 40.44
CA LEU A 391 -4.99 46.87 39.00
C LEU A 391 -4.19 45.83 38.19
N ASN A 392 -2.95 45.54 38.58
CA ASN A 392 -2.15 44.49 37.94
C ASN A 392 -2.79 43.10 38.10
N GLU A 393 -3.29 42.78 39.29
CA GLU A 393 -3.99 41.50 39.52
C GLU A 393 -5.27 41.40 38.71
N GLU A 394 -6.04 42.49 38.61
CA GLU A 394 -7.28 42.55 37.84
C GLU A 394 -7.02 42.42 36.33
N ILE A 395 -6.05 43.15 35.78
CA ILE A 395 -5.58 43.00 34.40
C ILE A 395 -5.15 41.55 34.12
N LYS A 396 -4.45 40.92 35.07
CA LYS A 396 -4.00 39.53 34.94
C LYS A 396 -5.20 38.57 34.94
N ARG A 397 -6.23 38.81 35.77
CA ARG A 397 -7.48 38.05 35.79
C ARG A 397 -8.26 38.21 34.49
N LEU A 398 -8.43 39.43 33.98
CA LEU A 398 -9.13 39.72 32.72
C LEU A 398 -8.43 39.09 31.52
N ASN A 399 -7.10 39.20 31.43
CA ASN A 399 -6.33 38.54 30.37
C ASN A 399 -6.45 37.01 30.45
N LYS A 400 -6.48 36.44 31.66
CA LYS A 400 -6.71 34.99 31.86
C LYS A 400 -8.12 34.59 31.44
N CYS A 401 -9.14 35.38 31.77
CA CYS A 401 -10.53 35.15 31.37
C CYS A 401 -10.67 35.19 29.84
N ARG A 402 -10.18 36.26 29.20
CA ARG A 402 -10.12 36.39 27.74
C ARG A 402 -9.42 35.22 27.07
N SER A 403 -8.25 34.83 27.58
CA SER A 403 -7.48 33.71 27.03
C SER A 403 -8.26 32.40 27.11
N LYS A 404 -8.97 32.13 28.22
CA LYS A 404 -9.82 30.95 28.37
C LYS A 404 -10.99 30.95 27.37
N ALA A 405 -11.67 32.09 27.22
CA ALA A 405 -12.80 32.23 26.30
C ALA A 405 -12.36 31.99 24.84
N LEU A 406 -11.30 32.68 24.39
CA LEU A 406 -10.75 32.52 23.04
C LEU A 406 -10.30 31.08 22.76
N LYS A 407 -9.60 30.44 23.71
CA LYS A 407 -9.15 29.04 23.54
C LYS A 407 -10.32 28.08 23.41
N LYS A 408 -11.38 28.25 24.21
CA LYS A 408 -12.59 27.43 24.11
C LYS A 408 -13.29 27.64 22.77
N MET A 409 -13.40 28.88 22.33
CA MET A 409 -14.02 29.25 21.05
C MET A 409 -13.25 28.65 19.87
N PHE A 410 -11.94 28.87 19.78
CA PHE A 410 -11.11 28.33 18.68
C PHE A 410 -11.12 26.80 18.64
N LYS A 411 -11.15 26.13 19.81
CA LYS A 411 -11.29 24.68 19.87
C LYS A 411 -12.61 24.20 19.29
N MET A 412 -13.71 24.87 19.60
CA MET A 412 -15.04 24.54 19.03
C MET A 412 -15.05 24.72 17.51
N LEU A 413 -14.57 25.87 17.03
CA LEU A 413 -14.45 26.15 15.59
C LEU A 413 -13.58 25.13 14.85
N ALA A 414 -12.42 24.77 15.42
CA ALA A 414 -11.53 23.77 14.86
C ALA A 414 -12.20 22.38 14.76
N THR A 415 -12.92 21.97 15.82
CA THR A 415 -13.64 20.69 15.86
C THR A 415 -14.76 20.66 14.83
N ALA A 416 -15.56 21.72 14.75
CA ALA A 416 -16.65 21.82 13.78
C ALA A 416 -16.13 21.81 12.33
N ARG A 417 -14.99 22.46 12.06
CA ARG A 417 -14.34 22.41 10.74
C ARG A 417 -13.89 21.00 10.36
N VAL A 418 -13.27 20.28 11.27
CA VAL A 418 -12.88 18.88 11.05
C VAL A 418 -14.10 18.03 10.70
N ASN A 419 -15.17 18.14 11.50
CA ASN A 419 -16.39 17.38 11.26
C ASN A 419 -17.04 17.74 9.92
N LEU A 420 -17.12 19.03 9.57
CA LEU A 420 -17.69 19.48 8.30
C LEU A 420 -16.87 18.96 7.10
N ALA A 421 -15.53 19.06 7.18
CA ALA A 421 -14.65 18.58 6.13
C ALA A 421 -14.76 17.05 5.96
N MET A 422 -14.79 16.29 7.06
CA MET A 422 -15.00 14.84 7.05
C MET A 422 -16.34 14.46 6.42
N THR A 423 -17.43 15.11 6.82
CA THR A 423 -18.77 14.83 6.26
C THR A 423 -18.82 15.11 4.75
N ARG A 424 -18.25 16.23 4.30
CA ARG A 424 -18.19 16.57 2.87
C ARG A 424 -17.37 15.55 2.08
N LEU A 425 -16.21 15.13 2.61
CA LEU A 425 -15.35 14.16 1.95
C LEU A 425 -15.96 12.76 1.95
N ASN A 426 -16.57 12.31 3.04
CA ASN A 426 -17.29 11.03 3.09
C ASN A 426 -18.45 11.00 2.11
N LYS A 427 -19.17 12.12 1.93
CA LYS A 427 -20.21 12.22 0.89
C LYS A 427 -19.61 12.07 -0.51
N LYS A 428 -18.56 12.85 -0.84
CA LYS A 428 -17.87 12.75 -2.14
C LYS A 428 -17.30 11.36 -2.40
N PHE A 429 -16.69 10.76 -1.39
CA PHE A 429 -16.21 9.39 -1.43
C PHE A 429 -17.34 8.41 -1.73
N GLY A 430 -18.48 8.53 -1.05
CA GLY A 430 -19.64 7.67 -1.29
C GLY A 430 -20.19 7.82 -2.71
N ASP A 431 -20.21 9.04 -3.25
CA ASP A 431 -20.62 9.32 -4.63
C ASP A 431 -19.65 8.69 -5.64
N ILE A 432 -18.33 8.89 -5.45
CA ILE A 432 -17.29 8.29 -6.29
C ILE A 432 -17.35 6.76 -6.19
N HIS A 433 -17.41 6.20 -4.98
CA HIS A 433 -17.46 4.76 -4.77
C HIS A 433 -18.68 4.13 -5.45
N ARG A 434 -19.88 4.73 -5.31
CA ARG A 434 -21.08 4.24 -6.00
C ARG A 434 -20.96 4.29 -7.52
N ALA A 435 -20.39 5.37 -8.06
CA ALA A 435 -20.13 5.49 -9.49
C ALA A 435 -19.15 4.41 -9.98
N LEU A 436 -18.15 4.06 -9.16
CA LEU A 436 -17.16 3.04 -9.50
C LEU A 436 -17.67 1.59 -9.27
N ALA A 437 -18.58 1.37 -8.31
CA ALA A 437 -19.01 0.04 -7.84
C ALA A 437 -20.33 -0.48 -8.44
N SER A 438 -20.94 0.23 -9.40
CA SER A 438 -22.16 -0.19 -10.10
C SER A 438 -23.39 -0.49 -9.22
N ASP A 439 -23.62 0.30 -8.17
CA ASP A 439 -24.80 0.19 -7.29
C ASP A 439 -26.08 0.82 -7.90
N SER A 440 -26.29 0.75 -9.22
CA SER A 440 -27.41 1.48 -9.85
C SER A 440 -28.79 0.82 -9.71
N ASP A 441 -28.90 -0.50 -9.46
CA ASP A 441 -30.21 -1.18 -9.64
C ASP A 441 -30.62 -2.26 -8.61
N SER A 442 -29.91 -2.47 -7.48
CA SER A 442 -30.36 -3.42 -6.44
C SER A 442 -31.02 -2.73 -5.24
N GLU A 443 -32.23 -3.16 -4.88
CA GLU A 443 -33.04 -2.61 -3.77
C GLU A 443 -32.34 -2.71 -2.38
N GLU A 444 -31.30 -3.54 -2.22
CA GLU A 444 -30.44 -3.58 -1.04
C GLU A 444 -29.10 -2.85 -1.29
N LYS A 445 -29.07 -1.53 -1.10
CA LYS A 445 -27.84 -0.73 -1.15
C LYS A 445 -26.89 -1.13 -0.01
N ARG A 446 -25.81 -1.85 -0.32
CA ARG A 446 -24.70 -1.98 0.65
C ARG A 446 -24.11 -0.59 0.88
N PRO A 447 -23.99 -0.13 2.14
CA PRO A 447 -23.37 1.16 2.40
C PRO A 447 -21.92 1.14 1.92
N PRO A 448 -21.42 2.24 1.30
CA PRO A 448 -20.03 2.31 0.92
C PRO A 448 -19.14 2.16 2.16
N PRO A 449 -17.97 1.50 2.04
CA PRO A 449 -17.07 1.30 3.16
C PRO A 449 -16.65 2.66 3.75
N GLU A 450 -16.48 2.75 5.08
CA GLU A 450 -16.04 4.01 5.67
C GLU A 450 -14.59 4.32 5.26
N LEU A 451 -14.37 5.49 4.67
CA LEU A 451 -13.03 5.99 4.38
C LEU A 451 -12.41 6.49 5.69
N PRO A 452 -11.22 6.00 6.10
CA PRO A 452 -10.54 6.52 7.27
C PRO A 452 -10.06 7.95 7.00
N ILE A 453 -10.76 8.95 7.55
CA ILE A 453 -10.39 10.37 7.47
C ILE A 453 -9.98 10.86 8.85
N PHE A 454 -8.86 11.58 8.95
CA PHE A 454 -8.34 12.14 10.20
C PHE A 454 -8.05 13.64 10.06
N GLY A 455 -8.63 14.47 10.93
CA GLY A 455 -8.27 15.89 11.05
C GLY A 455 -7.17 16.08 12.09
N VAL A 456 -6.06 16.71 11.73
CA VAL A 456 -4.87 16.80 12.59
C VAL A 456 -4.32 18.22 12.73
N GLY A 457 -4.01 18.57 13.98
CA GLY A 457 -3.32 19.80 14.40
C GLY A 457 -1.85 19.53 14.66
N THR A 458 -1.08 19.43 13.58
CA THR A 458 0.30 18.95 13.62
C THR A 458 1.25 19.88 14.39
N ARG A 459 1.12 21.22 14.24
CA ARG A 459 2.02 22.18 14.91
C ARG A 459 1.74 22.20 16.39
N ASP A 460 0.47 22.25 16.79
CA ASP A 460 0.11 22.20 18.21
C ASP A 460 0.61 20.90 18.86
N TYR A 461 0.55 19.76 18.18
CA TYR A 461 1.11 18.51 18.70
C TYR A 461 2.64 18.58 18.93
N LEU A 462 3.38 19.11 17.95
CA LEU A 462 4.84 19.28 18.06
C LEU A 462 5.21 20.22 19.22
N ARG A 463 4.49 21.32 19.37
CA ARG A 463 4.66 22.27 20.49
C ARG A 463 4.37 21.65 21.85
N ILE A 464 3.27 20.88 21.96
CA ILE A 464 2.93 20.13 23.19
C ILE A 464 4.00 19.08 23.53
N LYS A 465 4.69 18.53 22.52
CA LYS A 465 5.79 17.58 22.70
C LYS A 465 7.13 18.24 23.02
N GLY A 466 7.22 19.58 22.95
CA GLY A 466 8.47 20.32 23.13
C GLY A 466 9.42 20.20 21.94
N LEU A 467 8.92 19.80 20.76
CA LEU A 467 9.69 19.73 19.51
C LEU A 467 9.65 21.05 18.73
N ASP A 468 8.71 21.94 19.05
CA ASP A 468 8.66 23.33 18.58
C ASP A 468 8.62 24.21 19.84
N SER A 469 9.49 25.22 19.89
CA SER A 469 9.65 26.12 21.05
C SER A 469 8.48 27.08 21.25
N ALA A 470 7.57 27.20 20.28
CA ALA A 470 6.40 28.07 20.37
C ALA A 470 5.28 27.46 21.25
N ASP A 471 4.43 28.32 21.81
CA ASP A 471 3.24 27.87 22.56
C ASP A 471 2.15 27.32 21.62
N PRO A 472 1.42 26.25 22.02
CA PRO A 472 0.28 25.75 21.27
C PRO A 472 -0.80 26.82 21.08
N GLY A 473 -1.34 26.91 19.87
CA GLY A 473 -2.33 27.91 19.48
C GLY A 473 -3.75 27.55 19.91
N ILE A 474 -4.25 26.39 19.48
CA ILE A 474 -5.65 25.97 19.63
C ILE A 474 -5.76 24.80 20.63
N PHE A 475 -5.04 23.72 20.38
CA PHE A 475 -5.10 22.49 21.18
C PHE A 475 -4.08 22.53 22.31
N LEU A 476 -4.48 22.09 23.51
CA LEU A 476 -3.61 22.10 24.69
C LEU A 476 -3.23 20.69 25.14
N LYS A 477 -4.02 19.69 24.76
CA LYS A 477 -3.77 18.28 25.08
C LYS A 477 -3.46 17.50 23.81
N LYS A 478 -2.54 16.53 23.91
CA LYS A 478 -2.13 15.66 22.80
C LYS A 478 -3.33 15.02 22.09
N ASN A 479 -4.30 14.52 22.85
CA ASN A 479 -5.48 13.84 22.31
C ASN A 479 -6.43 14.75 21.50
N GLU A 480 -6.36 16.07 21.70
CA GLU A 480 -7.20 17.03 20.98
C GLU A 480 -6.68 17.32 19.57
N THR A 481 -5.40 17.04 19.32
CA THR A 481 -4.73 17.32 18.04
C THR A 481 -5.05 16.33 16.92
N GLY A 482 -5.74 15.22 17.22
CA GLY A 482 -5.97 14.12 16.27
C GLY A 482 -4.76 13.22 15.97
N ILE A 483 -3.52 13.65 16.26
CA ILE A 483 -2.31 12.85 16.02
C ILE A 483 -2.35 11.50 16.76
N PRO A 484 -2.71 11.40 18.06
CA PRO A 484 -2.77 10.09 18.73
C PRO A 484 -3.78 9.11 18.11
N ALA A 485 -4.86 9.61 17.50
CA ALA A 485 -5.86 8.76 16.85
C ALA A 485 -5.29 8.07 15.61
N ILE A 486 -4.53 8.81 14.79
CA ILE A 486 -3.84 8.22 13.65
C ILE A 486 -2.66 7.32 14.07
N GLN A 487 -1.92 7.67 15.14
CA GLN A 487 -0.87 6.78 15.65
C GLN A 487 -1.44 5.39 16.00
N LYS A 488 -2.58 5.38 16.70
CA LYS A 488 -3.30 4.14 17.05
C LYS A 488 -3.84 3.39 15.83
N TYR A 489 -4.32 4.12 14.81
CA TYR A 489 -4.76 3.52 13.55
C TYR A 489 -3.61 2.80 12.83
N ILE A 490 -2.46 3.49 12.69
CA ILE A 490 -1.25 2.93 12.09
C ILE A 490 -0.80 1.68 12.87
N GLU A 491 -0.66 1.78 14.20
CA GLU A 491 -0.26 0.64 15.04
C GLU A 491 -1.15 -0.59 14.86
N ARG A 492 -2.49 -0.39 14.91
CA ARG A 492 -3.48 -1.47 14.73
C ARG A 492 -3.41 -2.10 13.35
N GLU A 493 -3.26 -1.28 12.31
CA GLU A 493 -3.15 -1.78 10.94
C GLU A 493 -1.88 -2.60 10.75
N GLY A 494 -0.77 -2.19 11.36
CA GLY A 494 0.49 -2.94 11.33
C GLY A 494 0.38 -4.28 12.02
N GLU A 495 -0.21 -4.30 13.23
CA GLU A 495 -0.48 -5.55 13.95
C GLU A 495 -1.35 -6.50 13.12
N ARG A 496 -2.38 -5.96 12.46
CA ARG A 496 -3.31 -6.74 11.63
C ARG A 496 -2.61 -7.34 10.41
N GLN A 497 -1.78 -6.56 9.71
CA GLN A 497 -1.06 -7.02 8.52
C GLN A 497 0.00 -8.06 8.87
N MET A 498 0.80 -7.82 9.92
CA MET A 498 1.77 -8.77 10.43
C MET A 498 1.11 -10.09 10.82
N LEU A 499 -0.04 -10.06 11.51
CA LEU A 499 -0.81 -11.27 11.81
C LEU A 499 -1.32 -11.99 10.57
N LEU A 500 -1.79 -11.27 9.56
CA LEU A 500 -2.25 -11.87 8.30
C LEU A 500 -1.12 -12.59 7.56
N GLU A 501 0.07 -12.00 7.54
CA GLU A 501 1.26 -12.59 6.91
C GLU A 501 1.71 -13.84 7.67
N ILE A 502 1.83 -13.75 9.00
CA ILE A 502 2.14 -14.90 9.86
C ILE A 502 1.09 -16.00 9.70
N TRP A 503 -0.20 -15.65 9.66
CA TRP A 503 -1.29 -16.59 9.48
C TRP A 503 -1.24 -17.29 8.12
N ARG A 504 -0.85 -16.59 7.04
CA ARG A 504 -0.65 -17.21 5.71
C ARG A 504 0.51 -18.20 5.73
N VAL A 505 1.64 -17.83 6.33
CA VAL A 505 2.81 -18.71 6.48
C VAL A 505 2.46 -19.93 7.33
N MET A 506 1.75 -19.72 8.44
CA MET A 506 1.26 -20.80 9.30
C MET A 506 0.26 -21.70 8.57
N SER A 507 -0.63 -21.15 7.74
CA SER A 507 -1.55 -21.93 6.91
C SER A 507 -0.81 -22.84 5.92
N ALA A 508 0.23 -22.32 5.28
CA ALA A 508 1.09 -23.08 4.37
C ALA A 508 1.86 -24.18 5.13
N PHE A 509 2.37 -23.88 6.31
CA PHE A 509 3.07 -24.84 7.18
C PHE A 509 2.12 -25.94 7.70
N CYS A 510 0.93 -25.58 8.17
CA CYS A 510 -0.13 -26.51 8.55
C CYS A 510 -0.58 -27.39 7.38
N SER A 511 -0.54 -26.86 6.15
CA SER A 511 -0.79 -27.64 4.92
C SER A 511 0.31 -28.65 4.65
N PHE A 512 1.58 -28.30 4.90
CA PHE A 512 2.72 -29.22 4.83
C PHE A 512 2.61 -30.33 5.89
N ILE A 513 2.33 -29.99 7.15
CA ILE A 513 2.10 -30.97 8.23
C ILE A 513 0.98 -31.94 7.83
N ALA A 514 -0.14 -31.40 7.34
CA ALA A 514 -1.28 -32.21 6.94
C ALA A 514 -0.95 -33.18 5.79
N TRP A 515 -0.05 -32.79 4.89
CA TRP A 515 0.47 -33.65 3.82
C TRP A 515 1.44 -34.71 4.36
N ALA A 516 2.32 -34.32 5.29
CA ALA A 516 3.31 -35.22 5.87
C ALA A 516 2.66 -36.31 6.73
N SER A 517 1.65 -35.96 7.54
CA SER A 517 0.84 -36.92 8.33
C SER A 517 0.19 -37.98 7.46
N GLN A 518 -0.26 -37.57 6.27
CA GLN A 518 -0.89 -38.46 5.30
C GLN A 518 0.07 -39.52 4.74
N LYS A 519 1.34 -39.15 4.51
CA LYS A 519 2.35 -40.09 4.02
C LYS A 519 2.80 -41.07 5.09
N CYS A 520 2.94 -40.58 6.32
CA CYS A 520 3.28 -41.41 7.48
C CYS A 520 2.22 -42.47 7.80
N ALA A 521 0.94 -42.21 7.50
CA ALA A 521 -0.19 -43.12 7.75
C ALA A 521 -0.37 -44.24 6.70
N SER A 522 0.30 -44.17 5.54
CA SER A 522 0.04 -45.06 4.39
C SER A 522 0.73 -46.44 4.42
N ALA A 523 1.11 -46.95 5.60
CA ALA A 523 1.74 -48.26 5.74
C ALA A 523 1.03 -49.12 6.80
N LEU A 524 -0.09 -49.75 6.43
CA LEU A 524 -0.68 -50.96 7.03
C LEU A 524 -1.96 -51.40 6.26
N THR A 525 -2.22 -52.72 6.25
CA THR A 525 -2.80 -53.53 5.16
C THR A 525 -4.32 -53.83 5.25
N THR A 526 -4.96 -54.05 4.08
CA THR A 526 -6.11 -54.95 3.67
C THR A 526 -7.37 -55.11 4.54
N GLY A 527 -8.59 -55.39 4.06
CA GLY A 527 -9.15 -55.74 2.75
C GLY A 527 -10.56 -56.36 2.97
N ILE A 528 -11.48 -56.18 2.01
CA ILE A 528 -12.88 -56.71 1.91
C ILE A 528 -14.00 -55.79 2.43
N ILE A 529 -13.86 -55.04 3.54
CA ILE A 529 -14.84 -53.98 3.94
C ILE A 529 -14.61 -52.67 3.15
N THR A 530 -13.38 -52.49 2.65
CA THR A 530 -12.90 -51.28 1.98
C THR A 530 -13.47 -51.05 0.58
N THR A 531 -13.83 -52.08 -0.18
CA THR A 531 -14.20 -51.91 -1.59
C THR A 531 -15.52 -51.16 -1.80
N ASN A 532 -16.52 -51.41 -0.94
CA ASN A 532 -17.82 -50.72 -1.02
C ASN A 532 -17.72 -49.26 -0.55
N ILE A 533 -16.97 -49.00 0.52
CA ILE A 533 -16.75 -47.63 1.02
C ILE A 533 -15.88 -46.85 0.05
N VAL A 534 -14.82 -47.44 -0.50
CA VAL A 534 -13.96 -46.82 -1.52
C VAL A 534 -14.78 -46.50 -2.77
N GLY A 535 -15.65 -47.40 -3.23
CA GLY A 535 -16.55 -47.12 -4.37
C GLY A 535 -17.51 -45.95 -4.11
N ILE A 536 -18.08 -45.85 -2.90
CA ILE A 536 -18.92 -44.69 -2.51
C ILE A 536 -18.11 -43.39 -2.47
N VAL A 537 -16.87 -43.45 -1.98
CA VAL A 537 -15.97 -42.28 -1.93
C VAL A 537 -15.44 -41.91 -3.32
N ASP A 538 -15.22 -42.86 -4.22
CA ASP A 538 -14.87 -42.63 -5.62
C ASP A 538 -16.00 -41.93 -6.37
N ASP A 539 -17.25 -42.35 -6.13
CA ASP A 539 -18.44 -41.72 -6.71
C ASP A 539 -18.67 -40.30 -6.14
N LEU A 540 -18.43 -40.10 -4.84
CA LEU A 540 -18.39 -38.76 -4.23
C LEU A 540 -17.27 -37.89 -4.82
N GLU A 541 -16.07 -38.44 -5.02
CA GLU A 541 -14.94 -37.75 -5.65
C GLU A 541 -15.32 -37.29 -7.06
N ALA A 542 -15.94 -38.16 -7.87
CA ALA A 542 -16.42 -37.82 -9.20
C ALA A 542 -17.45 -36.69 -9.18
N ARG A 543 -18.43 -36.71 -8.26
CA ARG A 543 -19.41 -35.62 -8.11
C ARG A 543 -18.77 -34.30 -7.70
N CYS A 544 -17.82 -34.32 -6.77
CA CYS A 544 -17.11 -33.13 -6.34
C CYS A 544 -16.18 -32.56 -7.42
N LEU A 545 -15.50 -33.40 -8.19
CA LEU A 545 -14.73 -32.97 -9.36
C LEU A 545 -15.63 -32.39 -10.46
N ALA A 546 -16.81 -32.96 -10.69
CA ALA A 546 -17.81 -32.39 -11.59
C ALA A 546 -18.32 -31.01 -11.10
N ALA A 547 -18.56 -30.87 -9.79
CA ALA A 547 -18.93 -29.57 -9.20
C ALA A 547 -17.82 -28.51 -9.39
N ALA A 548 -16.54 -28.89 -9.26
CA ALA A 548 -15.42 -28.01 -9.54
C ALA A 548 -15.35 -27.63 -11.02
N ALA A 549 -15.50 -28.59 -11.93
CA ALA A 549 -15.55 -28.33 -13.37
C ALA A 549 -16.68 -27.37 -13.76
N ASN A 550 -17.86 -27.54 -13.15
CA ASN A 550 -18.99 -26.62 -13.33
C ASN A 550 -18.67 -25.21 -12.83
N SER A 551 -18.04 -25.07 -11.65
CA SER A 551 -17.64 -23.77 -11.12
C SER A 551 -16.63 -23.06 -12.04
N ILE A 552 -15.64 -23.80 -12.55
CA ILE A 552 -14.67 -23.29 -13.54
C ILE A 552 -15.37 -22.90 -14.85
N SER A 553 -16.35 -23.68 -15.30
CA SER A 553 -17.15 -23.33 -16.49
C SER A 553 -17.93 -22.03 -16.28
N CYS A 554 -18.57 -21.86 -15.12
CA CYS A 554 -19.25 -20.60 -14.77
C CYS A 554 -18.28 -19.41 -14.74
N ALA A 555 -17.10 -19.59 -14.15
CA ALA A 555 -16.06 -18.57 -14.14
C ALA A 555 -15.55 -18.23 -15.56
N ARG A 556 -15.41 -19.25 -16.42
CA ARG A 556 -15.05 -19.08 -17.84
C ARG A 556 -16.09 -18.28 -18.60
N THR A 557 -17.38 -18.57 -18.42
CA THR A 557 -18.46 -17.78 -19.02
C THR A 557 -18.41 -16.33 -18.54
N ALA A 558 -18.21 -16.10 -17.25
CA ALA A 558 -18.10 -14.75 -16.70
C ALA A 558 -16.90 -13.97 -17.30
N TYR A 559 -15.76 -14.64 -17.51
CA TYR A 559 -14.59 -14.06 -18.18
C TYR A 559 -14.84 -13.79 -19.66
N LEU A 560 -15.54 -14.68 -20.37
CA LEU A 560 -15.91 -14.45 -21.77
C LEU A 560 -16.76 -13.19 -21.91
N ASP A 561 -17.71 -12.95 -21.01
CA ASP A 561 -18.49 -11.71 -21.03
C ASP A 561 -17.61 -10.47 -20.82
N VAL A 562 -16.62 -10.55 -19.91
CA VAL A 562 -15.64 -9.46 -19.71
C VAL A 562 -14.84 -9.22 -20.99
N VAL A 563 -14.40 -10.29 -21.66
CA VAL A 563 -13.69 -10.21 -22.94
C VAL A 563 -14.57 -9.59 -24.03
N HIS A 564 -15.86 -9.92 -24.09
CA HIS A 564 -16.79 -9.30 -25.03
C HIS A 564 -16.93 -7.78 -24.82
N VAL A 565 -17.03 -7.34 -23.56
CA VAL A 565 -17.08 -5.91 -23.23
C VAL A 565 -15.73 -5.24 -23.51
N LEU A 566 -14.62 -5.92 -23.22
CA LEU A 566 -13.27 -5.43 -23.53
C LEU A 566 -13.10 -5.23 -25.04
N ASP A 567 -13.54 -6.17 -25.87
CA ASP A 567 -13.44 -6.04 -27.33
C ASP A 567 -14.25 -4.85 -27.86
N ALA A 568 -15.44 -4.63 -27.30
CA ALA A 568 -16.26 -3.46 -27.64
C ALA A 568 -15.59 -2.16 -27.21
N ALA A 569 -15.00 -2.12 -26.01
CA ALA A 569 -14.27 -0.97 -25.49
C ALA A 569 -13.02 -0.67 -26.35
N LEU A 570 -12.25 -1.70 -26.72
CA LEU A 570 -11.06 -1.56 -27.55
C LEU A 570 -11.40 -1.03 -28.95
N LYS A 571 -12.51 -1.48 -29.56
CA LYS A 571 -12.98 -0.91 -30.84
C LYS A 571 -13.35 0.57 -30.72
N ASN A 572 -13.98 0.98 -29.62
CA ASN A 572 -14.32 2.38 -29.40
C ASN A 572 -13.05 3.24 -29.25
N VAL A 573 -12.08 2.78 -28.46
CA VAL A 573 -10.82 3.50 -28.26
C VAL A 573 -9.95 3.49 -29.52
N GLU A 574 -9.99 2.42 -30.33
CA GLU A 574 -9.34 2.39 -31.65
C GLU A 574 -9.82 3.56 -32.53
N ILE A 575 -11.13 3.77 -32.60
CA ILE A 575 -11.76 4.86 -33.38
C ILE A 575 -11.41 6.24 -32.78
N GLN A 576 -11.34 6.35 -31.45
CA GLN A 576 -11.06 7.62 -30.76
C GLN A 576 -9.57 7.95 -30.66
N SER A 577 -8.68 6.95 -30.80
CA SER A 577 -7.22 7.08 -30.62
C SER A 577 -6.57 8.19 -31.47
N PRO A 578 -6.99 8.48 -32.72
CA PRO A 578 -6.42 9.60 -33.48
C PRO A 578 -6.76 10.96 -32.85
N SER A 579 -7.92 11.08 -32.18
CA SER A 579 -8.33 12.30 -31.47
C SER A 579 -7.53 12.49 -30.19
N VAL A 580 -7.19 11.41 -29.48
CA VAL A 580 -6.29 11.43 -28.32
C VAL A 580 -4.94 12.00 -28.74
N PHE A 581 -4.35 11.52 -29.82
CA PHE A 581 -3.11 12.06 -30.36
C PHE A 581 -3.25 13.50 -30.85
N ALA A 582 -4.36 13.84 -31.50
CA ALA A 582 -4.62 15.22 -31.93
C ALA A 582 -4.68 16.19 -30.73
N ARG A 583 -5.23 15.78 -29.58
CA ARG A 583 -5.19 16.58 -28.34
C ARG A 583 -3.76 16.82 -27.88
N GLN A 584 -2.89 15.81 -27.97
CA GLN A 584 -1.47 15.96 -27.61
C GLN A 584 -0.72 16.92 -28.54
N GLU A 585 -1.16 17.07 -29.78
CA GLU A 585 -0.53 17.97 -30.76
C GLU A 585 -0.83 19.46 -30.52
N LEU A 586 -1.82 19.79 -29.70
CA LEU A 586 -2.08 21.16 -29.25
C LEU A 586 -0.98 21.66 -28.30
N LYS A 587 -0.14 20.75 -27.79
CA LYS A 587 0.99 21.08 -26.94
C LYS A 587 2.11 21.73 -27.75
N LYS A 588 2.93 22.54 -27.07
CA LYS A 588 4.11 23.15 -27.67
C LYS A 588 5.06 22.08 -28.19
N TRP A 589 5.80 22.43 -29.25
CA TRP A 589 6.69 21.50 -29.93
C TRP A 589 7.74 20.87 -29.02
N ASN A 590 8.26 21.63 -28.05
CA ASN A 590 9.18 21.15 -27.03
C ASN A 590 8.58 20.06 -26.15
N THR A 591 7.36 20.28 -25.65
CA THR A 591 6.64 19.33 -24.79
C THR A 591 6.30 18.06 -25.56
N TYR A 592 5.89 18.18 -26.82
CA TYR A 592 5.57 17.03 -27.67
C TYR A 592 6.82 16.21 -27.99
N ALA A 593 7.94 16.86 -28.33
CA ALA A 593 9.20 16.17 -28.59
C ALA A 593 9.74 15.47 -27.34
N TYR A 594 9.61 16.10 -26.17
CA TYR A 594 9.96 15.51 -24.88
C TYR A 594 9.12 14.25 -24.60
N MET A 595 7.80 14.35 -24.75
CA MET A 595 6.87 13.22 -24.56
C MET A 595 7.29 11.99 -25.37
N MET A 596 7.64 12.18 -26.63
CA MET A 596 8.04 11.10 -27.52
C MET A 596 9.37 10.46 -27.11
N ARG A 597 10.33 11.26 -26.63
CA ARG A 597 11.62 10.78 -26.10
C ARG A 597 11.46 10.04 -24.77
N GLN A 598 10.47 10.43 -23.96
CA GLN A 598 10.12 9.78 -22.69
C GLN A 598 9.11 8.63 -22.85
N GLN A 599 9.01 8.03 -24.04
CA GLN A 599 8.14 6.89 -24.30
C GLN A 599 6.66 7.16 -23.93
N GLY A 600 6.18 8.37 -24.21
CA GLY A 600 4.79 8.79 -23.96
C GLY A 600 4.60 9.60 -22.68
N ARG A 601 5.59 9.74 -21.80
CA ARG A 601 5.44 10.44 -20.52
C ARG A 601 5.73 11.94 -20.66
N TYR A 602 4.86 12.79 -20.11
CA TYR A 602 4.99 14.25 -20.25
C TYR A 602 4.42 15.00 -19.05
N LEU A 603 4.68 16.31 -18.99
CA LEU A 603 4.11 17.20 -17.98
C LEU A 603 2.99 18.06 -18.55
N GLU A 604 1.91 18.22 -17.80
CA GLU A 604 0.82 19.15 -18.10
C GLU A 604 0.44 19.96 -16.86
N GLY A 605 0.79 21.24 -16.85
CA GLY A 605 0.82 22.01 -15.61
C GLY A 605 1.71 21.28 -14.61
N THR A 606 1.29 21.14 -13.35
CA THR A 606 2.06 20.46 -12.31
C THR A 606 2.08 18.94 -12.41
N ALA A 607 1.15 18.30 -13.13
CA ALA A 607 0.99 16.85 -13.13
C ALA A 607 1.81 16.15 -14.22
N THR A 608 2.49 15.04 -13.88
CA THR A 608 2.97 14.09 -14.88
C THR A 608 1.79 13.30 -15.44
N ARG A 609 1.74 13.19 -16.76
CA ARG A 609 0.81 12.35 -17.51
C ARG A 609 1.57 11.33 -18.35
N ASP A 610 0.88 10.28 -18.72
CA ASP A 610 1.42 9.21 -19.55
C ASP A 610 0.46 8.97 -20.72
N LEU A 611 0.94 9.17 -21.93
CA LEU A 611 0.18 8.95 -23.15
C LEU A 611 -0.30 7.50 -23.27
N ASN A 612 0.46 6.53 -22.75
CA ASN A 612 0.05 5.12 -22.77
C ASN A 612 -1.13 4.89 -21.83
N GLU A 613 -1.17 5.58 -20.68
CA GLU A 613 -2.33 5.61 -19.79
C GLU A 613 -3.49 6.33 -20.48
N ASP A 614 -3.28 7.52 -21.04
CA ASP A 614 -4.34 8.29 -21.73
C ASP A 614 -4.99 7.50 -22.88
N LEU A 615 -4.22 6.67 -23.59
CA LEU A 615 -4.72 5.81 -24.67
C LEU A 615 -5.49 4.58 -24.19
N THR A 616 -5.35 4.20 -22.93
CA THR A 616 -5.98 3.00 -22.37
C THR A 616 -7.03 3.33 -21.30
N ASP A 617 -7.06 4.56 -20.78
CA ASP A 617 -7.97 5.00 -19.72
C ASP A 617 -9.45 4.91 -20.15
N GLU A 618 -9.75 5.29 -21.40
CA GLU A 618 -11.10 5.19 -21.96
C GLU A 618 -11.61 3.73 -22.04
N VAL A 619 -10.72 2.72 -22.09
CA VAL A 619 -11.12 1.30 -22.05
C VAL A 619 -11.79 0.99 -20.71
N TRP A 620 -11.24 1.50 -19.61
CA TRP A 620 -11.78 1.27 -18.27
C TRP A 620 -13.15 1.91 -18.09
N THR A 621 -13.43 3.05 -18.73
CA THR A 621 -14.77 3.68 -18.62
C THR A 621 -15.91 2.76 -19.06
N THR A 622 -15.65 1.90 -20.06
CA THR A 622 -16.63 0.93 -20.57
C THR A 622 -16.52 -0.43 -19.85
N LEU A 623 -15.29 -0.86 -19.57
CA LEU A 623 -15.03 -2.19 -19.00
C LEU A 623 -15.35 -2.29 -17.51
N GLN A 624 -15.20 -1.19 -16.77
CA GLN A 624 -15.18 -1.16 -15.30
C GLN A 624 -16.41 -1.79 -14.67
N ILE A 625 -17.61 -1.50 -15.19
CA ILE A 625 -18.87 -2.03 -14.64
C ILE A 625 -18.84 -3.57 -14.71
N LYS A 626 -18.65 -4.12 -15.91
CA LYS A 626 -18.65 -5.58 -16.09
C LYS A 626 -17.48 -6.24 -15.37
N TRP A 627 -16.31 -5.59 -15.31
CA TRP A 627 -15.16 -6.05 -14.54
C TRP A 627 -15.50 -6.23 -13.06
N ASN A 628 -16.07 -5.19 -12.44
CA ASN A 628 -16.39 -5.19 -11.02
C ASN A 628 -17.48 -6.21 -10.68
N THR A 629 -18.58 -6.25 -11.43
CA THR A 629 -19.63 -7.26 -11.22
C THR A 629 -19.08 -8.68 -11.35
N THR A 630 -18.14 -8.90 -12.26
CA THR A 630 -17.53 -10.23 -12.46
C THR A 630 -16.65 -10.62 -11.27
N PHE A 631 -15.69 -9.77 -10.90
CA PHE A 631 -14.66 -10.11 -9.92
C PHE A 631 -15.10 -9.94 -8.45
N ASN A 632 -16.02 -9.02 -8.18
CA ASN A 632 -16.44 -8.70 -6.81
C ASN A 632 -17.78 -9.33 -6.41
N ASP A 633 -18.63 -9.70 -7.39
CA ASP A 633 -19.94 -10.28 -7.10
C ASP A 633 -20.08 -11.70 -7.66
N MET A 634 -19.98 -11.87 -8.99
CA MET A 634 -20.27 -13.14 -9.66
C MET A 634 -19.29 -14.26 -9.29
N LEU A 635 -17.98 -13.99 -9.32
CA LEU A 635 -16.98 -15.00 -8.95
C LEU A 635 -17.05 -15.39 -7.47
N PRO A 636 -17.11 -14.44 -6.51
CA PRO A 636 -17.34 -14.79 -5.11
C PRO A 636 -18.64 -15.55 -4.87
N PHE A 637 -19.74 -15.17 -5.54
CA PHE A 637 -21.01 -15.89 -5.42
C PHE A 637 -20.94 -17.31 -5.98
N ASN A 638 -20.35 -17.49 -7.17
CA ASN A 638 -20.08 -18.81 -7.74
C ASN A 638 -19.23 -19.67 -6.79
N HIS A 639 -18.24 -19.06 -6.13
CA HIS A 639 -17.41 -19.76 -5.13
C HIS A 639 -18.21 -20.19 -3.90
N ILE A 640 -19.11 -19.34 -3.38
CA ILE A 640 -20.00 -19.68 -2.27
C ILE A 640 -20.88 -20.88 -2.64
N LEU A 641 -21.49 -20.86 -3.83
CA LEU A 641 -22.32 -21.96 -4.31
C LEU A 641 -21.53 -23.26 -4.48
N PHE A 642 -20.33 -23.17 -5.06
CA PHE A 642 -19.43 -24.32 -5.20
C PHE A 642 -19.08 -24.93 -3.84
N ARG A 643 -18.71 -24.11 -2.86
CA ARG A 643 -18.44 -24.54 -1.47
C ARG A 643 -19.64 -25.22 -0.83
N GLN A 644 -20.82 -24.61 -0.94
CA GLN A 644 -22.05 -25.18 -0.42
C GLN A 644 -22.35 -26.53 -1.07
N ARG A 645 -22.11 -26.66 -2.38
CA ARG A 645 -22.31 -27.92 -3.09
C ARG A 645 -21.35 -28.99 -2.60
N ILE A 646 -20.04 -28.71 -2.50
CA ILE A 646 -19.05 -29.66 -1.98
C ILE A 646 -19.41 -30.11 -0.57
N LYS A 647 -19.74 -29.17 0.32
CA LYS A 647 -20.16 -29.48 1.68
C LYS A 647 -21.41 -30.37 1.68
N HIS A 648 -22.42 -30.03 0.90
CA HIS A 648 -23.66 -30.80 0.82
C HIS A 648 -23.42 -32.24 0.33
N GLU A 649 -22.65 -32.44 -0.73
CA GLU A 649 -22.32 -33.78 -1.26
C GLU A 649 -21.62 -34.65 -0.21
N ILE A 650 -20.68 -34.06 0.53
CA ILE A 650 -19.93 -34.75 1.58
C ILE A 650 -20.83 -35.05 2.78
N ASP A 651 -21.60 -34.08 3.26
CA ASP A 651 -22.52 -34.25 4.40
C ASP A 651 -23.57 -35.33 4.10
N GLN A 652 -24.15 -35.35 2.89
CA GLN A 652 -25.11 -36.37 2.46
C GLN A 652 -24.48 -37.76 2.43
N THR A 653 -23.26 -37.88 1.90
CA THR A 653 -22.56 -39.16 1.83
C THR A 653 -22.19 -39.67 3.23
N LEU A 654 -21.76 -38.78 4.13
CA LEU A 654 -21.50 -39.13 5.53
C LEU A 654 -22.79 -39.57 6.25
N LEU A 655 -23.91 -38.87 6.03
CA LEU A 655 -25.22 -39.26 6.59
C LEU A 655 -25.69 -40.64 6.10
N ALA A 656 -25.37 -41.03 4.87
CA ALA A 656 -25.67 -42.35 4.32
C ALA A 656 -24.74 -43.45 4.88
N LEU A 657 -23.48 -43.12 5.16
CA LEU A 657 -22.48 -44.08 5.66
C LEU A 657 -22.61 -44.37 7.16
N VAL A 658 -22.99 -43.38 7.97
CA VAL A 658 -23.05 -43.51 9.44
C VAL A 658 -24.00 -44.60 9.94
N PRO A 659 -25.23 -44.78 9.40
CA PRO A 659 -26.13 -45.87 9.80
C PRO A 659 -25.64 -47.25 9.40
N LEU A 660 -24.89 -47.33 8.29
CA LEU A 660 -24.35 -48.58 7.75
C LEU A 660 -23.08 -49.03 8.49
N TYR A 661 -22.35 -48.08 9.07
CA TYR A 661 -21.07 -48.34 9.76
C TYR A 661 -20.94 -47.47 11.03
N PRO A 662 -21.56 -47.86 12.16
CA PRO A 662 -21.56 -47.10 13.42
C PRO A 662 -20.16 -46.88 14.02
N GLU A 663 -19.19 -47.72 13.66
CA GLU A 663 -17.80 -47.69 14.14
C GLU A 663 -16.97 -46.52 13.58
N LEU A 664 -17.49 -45.78 12.58
CA LEU A 664 -16.82 -44.65 11.93
C LEU A 664 -16.75 -43.37 12.79
N GLY A 665 -17.11 -43.41 14.08
CA GLY A 665 -17.19 -42.23 14.94
C GLY A 665 -15.93 -41.35 14.97
N HIS A 666 -14.75 -41.97 15.13
CA HIS A 666 -13.47 -41.24 15.16
C HIS A 666 -12.99 -40.79 13.76
N PRO A 667 -12.97 -41.65 12.71
CA PRO A 667 -12.72 -41.24 11.33
C PRO A 667 -13.63 -40.11 10.83
N ARG A 668 -14.89 -40.07 11.27
CA ARG A 668 -15.85 -39.00 10.93
C ARG A 668 -15.40 -37.63 11.42
N CYS A 669 -14.89 -37.52 12.65
CA CYS A 669 -14.36 -36.26 13.18
C CYS A 669 -13.16 -35.76 12.35
N GLN A 670 -12.29 -36.68 11.93
CA GLN A 670 -11.14 -36.36 11.07
C GLN A 670 -11.57 -35.87 9.69
N VAL A 671 -12.55 -36.54 9.05
CA VAL A 671 -13.09 -36.11 7.74
C VAL A 671 -13.76 -34.73 7.83
N LEU A 672 -14.49 -34.43 8.92
CA LEU A 672 -15.09 -33.11 9.13
C LEU A 672 -14.04 -32.02 9.32
N LEU A 673 -12.93 -32.33 10.00
CA LEU A 673 -11.81 -31.41 10.16
C LEU A 673 -11.07 -31.19 8.83
N ASP A 674 -10.79 -32.25 8.08
CA ASP A 674 -10.20 -32.17 6.74
C ASP A 674 -11.09 -31.41 5.75
N LEU A 675 -12.42 -31.50 5.89
CA LEU A 675 -13.37 -30.71 5.12
C LEU A 675 -13.27 -29.21 5.45
N GLN A 676 -13.14 -28.85 6.73
CA GLN A 676 -12.92 -27.44 7.11
C GLN A 676 -11.63 -26.89 6.47
N PHE A 677 -10.56 -27.69 6.42
CA PHE A 677 -9.30 -27.30 5.78
C PHE A 677 -9.42 -27.19 4.25
N LEU A 678 -10.06 -28.15 3.59
CA LEU A 678 -10.35 -28.06 2.15
C LEU A 678 -11.13 -26.77 1.84
N MET A 679 -12.15 -26.47 2.63
CA MET A 679 -12.99 -25.29 2.45
C MET A 679 -12.23 -23.99 2.65
N GLY A 680 -11.27 -23.95 3.59
CA GLY A 680 -10.37 -22.81 3.76
C GLY A 680 -9.38 -22.66 2.59
N ARG A 681 -8.83 -23.77 2.10
CA ARG A 681 -7.87 -23.76 0.99
C ARG A 681 -8.50 -23.31 -0.33
N LEU A 682 -9.68 -23.82 -0.67
CA LEU A 682 -10.43 -23.38 -1.86
C LEU A 682 -10.77 -21.88 -1.79
N GLU A 683 -11.03 -21.34 -0.60
CA GLU A 683 -11.26 -19.91 -0.39
C GLU A 683 -10.01 -19.05 -0.61
N VAL A 684 -8.86 -19.51 -0.12
CA VAL A 684 -7.58 -18.81 -0.31
C VAL A 684 -7.16 -18.80 -1.78
N ASN A 685 -7.26 -19.93 -2.49
CA ASN A 685 -6.90 -20.03 -3.91
C ASN A 685 -7.70 -19.02 -4.74
N ASN A 686 -9.02 -19.08 -4.66
CA ASN A 686 -9.92 -18.26 -5.46
C ASN A 686 -9.71 -16.76 -5.19
N ARG A 687 -9.59 -16.37 -3.91
CA ARG A 687 -9.37 -14.98 -3.52
C ARG A 687 -8.00 -14.44 -3.95
N THR A 688 -6.94 -15.24 -3.81
CA THR A 688 -5.58 -14.81 -4.14
C THR A 688 -5.39 -14.66 -5.65
N LEU A 689 -5.91 -15.61 -6.42
CA LEU A 689 -5.92 -15.56 -7.89
C LEU A 689 -6.76 -14.39 -8.40
N GLY A 690 -7.97 -14.19 -7.87
CA GLY A 690 -8.83 -13.06 -8.23
C GLY A 690 -8.16 -11.70 -8.01
N ILE A 691 -7.47 -11.51 -6.88
CA ILE A 691 -6.71 -10.27 -6.59
C ILE A 691 -5.50 -10.13 -7.53
N SER A 692 -4.78 -11.23 -7.80
CA SER A 692 -3.61 -11.23 -8.68
C SER A 692 -3.97 -10.82 -10.11
N VAL A 693 -5.05 -11.38 -10.66
CA VAL A 693 -5.56 -11.04 -11.99
C VAL A 693 -5.91 -9.56 -12.06
N GLN A 694 -6.74 -9.09 -11.13
CA GLN A 694 -7.13 -7.69 -11.01
C GLN A 694 -5.94 -6.73 -10.96
N ARG A 695 -4.92 -7.02 -10.14
CA ARG A 695 -3.70 -6.20 -10.06
C ARG A 695 -2.88 -6.19 -11.35
N LYS A 696 -2.74 -7.33 -12.01
CA LYS A 696 -1.97 -7.45 -13.26
C LYS A 696 -2.70 -6.74 -14.40
N SER A 697 -4.03 -6.82 -14.47
CA SER A 697 -4.84 -6.22 -15.54
C SER A 697 -4.77 -4.69 -15.60
N VAL A 698 -4.69 -4.01 -14.45
CA VAL A 698 -4.54 -2.54 -14.42
C VAL A 698 -3.19 -2.09 -15.02
N ARG A 699 -2.15 -2.92 -14.91
CA ARG A 699 -0.79 -2.60 -15.39
C ARG A 699 -0.55 -3.06 -16.82
N ILE A 700 -1.11 -4.21 -17.19
CA ILE A 700 -0.80 -4.86 -18.47
C ILE A 700 -1.23 -4.01 -19.67
N MET A 701 -2.32 -3.24 -19.58
CA MET A 701 -2.81 -2.42 -20.69
C MET A 701 -1.82 -1.30 -21.08
N PRO A 702 -1.44 -0.37 -20.17
CA PRO A 702 -0.46 0.67 -20.50
C PRO A 702 0.94 0.10 -20.77
N GLU A 703 1.36 -0.96 -20.08
CA GLU A 703 2.66 -1.62 -20.34
C GLU A 703 2.71 -2.23 -21.76
N THR A 704 1.64 -2.90 -22.18
CA THR A 704 1.54 -3.45 -23.54
C THR A 704 1.51 -2.32 -24.57
N MET A 705 0.81 -1.22 -24.31
CA MET A 705 0.78 -0.07 -25.21
C MET A 705 2.18 0.55 -25.38
N GLU A 706 2.91 0.75 -24.28
CA GLU A 706 4.28 1.28 -24.27
C GLU A 706 5.21 0.35 -25.07
N ASP A 707 5.13 -0.96 -24.84
CA ASP A 707 5.92 -1.96 -25.57
C ASP A 707 5.67 -1.91 -27.09
N GLN A 708 4.40 -1.79 -27.51
CA GLN A 708 4.03 -1.73 -28.92
C GLN A 708 4.39 -0.38 -29.58
N LEU A 709 4.36 0.73 -28.83
CA LEU A 709 4.74 2.05 -29.33
C LEU A 709 6.25 2.33 -29.26
N ARG A 710 7.02 1.53 -28.51
CA ARG A 710 8.47 1.70 -28.33
C ARG A 710 9.25 1.92 -29.65
N PRO A 711 9.01 1.17 -30.74
CA PRO A 711 9.71 1.40 -32.01
C PRO A 711 9.40 2.78 -32.60
N GLN A 712 8.14 3.22 -32.50
CA GLN A 712 7.71 4.53 -32.98
C GLN A 712 8.29 5.66 -32.09
N TYR A 713 8.33 5.49 -30.77
CA TYR A 713 8.99 6.44 -29.87
C TYR A 713 10.48 6.58 -30.19
N ALA A 714 11.18 5.47 -30.42
CA ALA A 714 12.59 5.50 -30.82
C ALA A 714 12.80 6.26 -32.15
N LYS A 715 11.93 6.05 -33.14
CA LYS A 715 11.94 6.79 -34.41
C LYS A 715 11.73 8.28 -34.20
N MET A 716 10.75 8.66 -33.37
CA MET A 716 10.45 10.06 -33.07
C MET A 716 11.58 10.73 -32.26
N ALA A 717 12.26 9.99 -31.39
CA ALA A 717 13.39 10.50 -30.62
C ALA A 717 14.59 10.92 -31.50
N GLN A 718 14.72 10.32 -32.69
CA GLN A 718 15.79 10.62 -33.65
C GLN A 718 15.53 11.86 -34.52
N GLU A 719 14.31 12.40 -34.55
CA GLU A 719 13.97 13.59 -35.34
C GLU A 719 14.65 14.86 -34.80
N GLN A 720 15.34 15.59 -35.68
CA GLN A 720 16.07 16.82 -35.35
C GLN A 720 15.97 17.87 -36.47
N GLY A 721 16.24 19.13 -36.14
CA GLY A 721 16.36 20.23 -37.09
C GLY A 721 15.03 20.91 -37.50
N PRO A 722 15.09 21.91 -38.39
CA PRO A 722 13.93 22.69 -38.82
C PRO A 722 12.78 21.81 -39.34
N GLY A 723 11.55 22.11 -38.91
CA GLY A 723 10.36 21.35 -39.29
C GLY A 723 10.16 20.01 -38.57
N MET A 724 11.02 19.66 -37.60
CA MET A 724 10.92 18.39 -36.86
C MET A 724 9.53 18.18 -36.24
N PHE A 725 8.92 19.23 -35.68
CA PHE A 725 7.62 19.12 -35.04
C PHE A 725 6.52 18.66 -36.01
N VAL A 726 6.51 19.22 -37.22
CA VAL A 726 5.54 18.86 -38.27
C VAL A 726 5.79 17.44 -38.75
N ARG A 727 7.05 17.03 -38.90
CA ARG A 727 7.42 15.65 -39.27
C ARG A 727 6.99 14.65 -38.20
N MET A 728 7.27 14.92 -36.92
CA MET A 728 6.86 14.07 -35.80
C MET A 728 5.34 13.89 -35.73
N LYS A 729 4.58 14.99 -35.83
CA LYS A 729 3.11 14.93 -35.86
C LYS A 729 2.60 14.10 -37.04
N THR A 730 3.12 14.37 -38.23
CA THR A 730 2.71 13.66 -39.45
C THR A 730 3.00 12.17 -39.34
N ALA A 731 4.19 11.81 -38.86
CA ALA A 731 4.60 10.43 -38.66
C ALA A 731 3.75 9.71 -37.61
N ASN A 732 3.45 10.34 -36.47
CA ASN A 732 2.60 9.76 -35.43
C ASN A 732 1.14 9.62 -35.86
N ARG A 733 0.56 10.63 -36.52
CA ARG A 733 -0.78 10.56 -37.10
C ARG A 733 -0.91 9.41 -38.09
N GLN A 734 0.08 9.27 -38.97
CA GLN A 734 0.10 8.20 -39.94
C GLN A 734 0.27 6.84 -39.26
N TYR A 735 1.20 6.73 -38.30
CA TYR A 735 1.44 5.49 -37.58
C TYR A 735 0.17 4.96 -36.92
N ILE A 736 -0.57 5.82 -36.22
CA ILE A 736 -1.77 5.39 -35.49
C ILE A 736 -2.92 5.05 -36.39
N ARG A 737 -3.15 5.84 -37.43
CA ARG A 737 -4.18 5.52 -38.43
C ARG A 737 -3.93 4.16 -39.07
N THR A 738 -2.68 3.75 -39.24
CA THR A 738 -2.32 2.48 -39.86
C THR A 738 -2.23 1.33 -38.86
N HIS A 739 -1.76 1.56 -37.63
CA HIS A 739 -1.42 0.49 -36.67
C HIS A 739 -2.38 0.39 -35.49
N ALA A 740 -3.34 1.31 -35.30
CA ALA A 740 -4.31 1.24 -34.19
C ALA A 740 -4.99 -0.14 -34.04
N PRO A 741 -5.50 -0.80 -35.10
CA PRO A 741 -6.09 -2.13 -34.96
C PRO A 741 -5.13 -3.14 -34.33
N MET A 742 -3.85 -3.09 -34.72
CA MET A 742 -2.81 -3.98 -34.20
C MET A 742 -2.44 -3.66 -32.75
N LEU A 743 -2.30 -2.37 -32.41
CA LEU A 743 -2.00 -1.92 -31.04
C LEU A 743 -3.07 -2.38 -30.04
N PHE A 744 -4.35 -2.13 -30.35
CA PHE A 744 -5.45 -2.48 -29.45
C PHE A 744 -5.76 -3.99 -29.46
N SER A 745 -5.54 -4.68 -30.58
CA SER A 745 -5.63 -6.14 -30.61
C SER A 745 -4.58 -6.81 -29.71
N ALA A 746 -3.35 -6.28 -29.65
CA ALA A 746 -2.30 -6.78 -28.76
C ALA A 746 -2.66 -6.61 -27.27
N ILE A 747 -3.32 -5.50 -26.90
CA ILE A 747 -3.85 -5.28 -25.54
C ILE A 747 -4.92 -6.32 -25.23
N GLY A 748 -5.89 -6.51 -26.13
CA GLY A 748 -6.96 -7.50 -25.97
C GLY A 748 -6.41 -8.91 -25.79
N GLU A 749 -5.41 -9.30 -26.59
CA GLU A 749 -4.77 -10.61 -26.47
C GLU A 749 -4.02 -10.79 -25.15
N SER A 750 -3.32 -9.76 -24.68
CA SER A 750 -2.59 -9.79 -23.41
C SER A 750 -3.51 -9.98 -22.20
N VAL A 751 -4.66 -9.27 -22.19
CA VAL A 751 -5.68 -9.43 -21.13
C VAL A 751 -6.36 -10.80 -21.23
N ARG A 752 -6.70 -11.28 -22.44
CA ARG A 752 -7.27 -12.62 -22.62
C ARG A 752 -6.34 -13.72 -22.12
N ARG A 753 -5.05 -13.62 -22.43
CA ARG A 753 -4.03 -14.57 -21.98
C ARG A 753 -3.96 -14.59 -20.46
N LEU A 754 -3.91 -13.42 -19.82
CA LEU A 754 -3.94 -13.31 -18.35
C LEU A 754 -5.19 -13.96 -17.72
N LEU A 755 -6.38 -13.72 -18.28
CA LEU A 755 -7.62 -14.33 -17.80
C LEU A 755 -7.60 -15.85 -17.98
N SER A 756 -7.18 -16.34 -19.15
CA SER A 756 -7.11 -17.78 -19.46
C SER A 756 -6.11 -18.50 -18.56
N ASP A 757 -4.91 -17.94 -18.38
CA ASP A 757 -3.87 -18.50 -17.52
C ASP A 757 -4.35 -18.60 -16.08
N SER A 758 -5.09 -17.60 -15.59
CA SER A 758 -5.63 -17.62 -14.24
C SER A 758 -6.69 -18.71 -14.01
N LEU A 759 -7.54 -18.99 -15.00
CA LEU A 759 -8.51 -20.09 -14.93
C LEU A 759 -7.80 -21.44 -14.93
N ASN A 760 -6.77 -21.60 -15.76
CA ASN A 760 -5.99 -22.84 -15.82
C ASN A 760 -5.29 -23.11 -14.48
N ILE A 761 -4.72 -22.09 -13.85
CA ILE A 761 -4.11 -22.23 -12.53
C ILE A 761 -5.18 -22.64 -11.50
N LEU A 762 -6.33 -21.95 -11.48
CA LEU A 762 -7.41 -22.26 -10.54
C LEU A 762 -7.95 -23.69 -10.73
N GLU A 763 -8.15 -24.12 -11.98
CA GLU A 763 -8.61 -25.48 -12.31
C GLU A 763 -7.64 -26.55 -11.79
N VAL A 764 -6.34 -26.34 -11.99
CA VAL A 764 -5.30 -27.27 -11.53
C VAL A 764 -5.23 -27.29 -10.00
N GLU A 765 -5.28 -26.13 -9.35
CA GLU A 765 -5.17 -26.03 -7.89
C GLU A 765 -6.39 -26.61 -7.16
N ASP A 766 -7.60 -26.34 -7.63
CA ASP A 766 -8.84 -26.83 -7.01
C ASP A 766 -8.99 -28.35 -7.23
N ARG A 767 -8.69 -28.84 -8.43
CA ARG A 767 -8.65 -30.29 -8.72
C ARG A 767 -7.65 -30.99 -7.79
N ARG A 768 -6.45 -30.43 -7.65
CA ARG A 768 -5.41 -30.98 -6.77
C ARG A 768 -5.83 -30.99 -5.30
N ALA A 769 -6.48 -29.92 -4.84
CA ALA A 769 -6.98 -29.83 -3.47
C ALA A 769 -8.05 -30.91 -3.18
N LEU A 770 -9.00 -31.09 -4.11
CA LEU A 770 -10.04 -32.11 -4.01
C LEU A 770 -9.45 -33.53 -4.04
N GLN A 771 -8.58 -33.84 -5.00
CA GLN A 771 -7.92 -35.14 -5.08
C GLN A 771 -7.14 -35.46 -3.79
N THR A 772 -6.42 -34.47 -3.25
CA THR A 772 -5.70 -34.64 -1.98
C THR A 772 -6.67 -34.96 -0.85
N PHE A 773 -7.80 -34.25 -0.76
CA PHE A 773 -8.84 -34.50 0.24
C PHE A 773 -9.45 -35.90 0.11
N PHE A 774 -9.80 -36.35 -1.11
CA PHE A 774 -10.39 -37.67 -1.30
C PHE A 774 -9.43 -38.81 -1.01
N VAL A 775 -8.14 -38.66 -1.31
CA VAL A 775 -7.12 -39.63 -0.87
C VAL A 775 -7.07 -39.70 0.66
N LYS A 776 -7.15 -38.56 1.37
CA LYS A 776 -7.22 -38.53 2.85
C LYS A 776 -8.47 -39.19 3.39
N MET A 777 -9.62 -38.89 2.79
CA MET A 777 -10.90 -39.45 3.19
C MET A 777 -10.91 -40.98 3.04
N LYS A 778 -10.41 -41.51 1.92
CA LYS A 778 -10.26 -42.96 1.71
C LYS A 778 -9.36 -43.60 2.75
N GLN A 779 -8.26 -42.94 3.10
CA GLN A 779 -7.33 -43.43 4.13
C GLN A 779 -7.93 -43.41 5.53
N ALA A 780 -8.62 -42.33 5.91
CA ALA A 780 -9.28 -42.21 7.21
C ALA A 780 -10.40 -43.25 7.38
N LEU A 781 -11.20 -43.46 6.33
CA LEU A 781 -12.30 -44.44 6.33
C LEU A 781 -11.83 -45.89 6.18
N ALA A 782 -10.59 -46.12 5.78
CA ALA A 782 -9.99 -47.45 5.69
C ALA A 782 -9.36 -47.95 7.01
N GLN A 783 -9.32 -47.12 8.07
CA GLN A 783 -8.77 -47.51 9.37
C GLN A 783 -9.88 -48.09 10.28
N PRO A 784 -9.75 -49.32 10.81
CA PRO A 784 -10.66 -49.82 11.84
C PRO A 784 -10.43 -49.10 13.18
N SER A 785 -11.50 -49.00 13.97
CA SER A 785 -11.42 -48.65 15.40
C SER A 785 -10.46 -49.61 16.10
N ALA A 786 -9.56 -49.06 16.91
CA ALA A 786 -8.44 -49.75 17.53
C ALA A 786 -8.82 -51.09 18.20
N ALA A 787 -8.23 -52.20 17.73
CA ALA A 787 -8.07 -53.43 18.50
C ALA A 787 -6.74 -54.12 18.15
N GLN A 788 -5.76 -53.86 19.03
CA GLN A 788 -4.49 -54.54 19.34
C GLN A 788 -3.34 -54.63 18.30
N PRO A 789 -2.08 -54.37 18.74
CA PRO A 789 -0.89 -54.39 17.88
C PRO A 789 -0.13 -55.72 18.03
N GLU A 790 0.27 -56.35 16.92
CA GLU A 790 1.54 -57.08 16.90
C GLU A 790 2.02 -57.38 15.47
N THR A 791 3.32 -57.21 15.28
CA THR A 791 4.20 -57.59 14.14
C THR A 791 4.21 -56.71 12.87
N ILE A 792 5.28 -55.91 12.73
CA ILE A 792 5.80 -55.43 11.44
C ILE A 792 7.33 -55.51 11.46
N GLY A 793 7.90 -56.10 10.41
CA GLY A 793 9.31 -56.01 10.08
C GLY A 793 9.55 -55.47 8.67
N LEU A 794 10.56 -54.60 8.58
CA LEU A 794 11.48 -54.32 7.45
C LEU A 794 11.16 -53.19 6.43
N LEU A 795 11.72 -52.01 6.76
CA LEU A 795 12.73 -51.21 6.02
C LEU A 795 12.45 -50.68 4.59
N GLN A 796 12.20 -49.35 4.50
CA GLN A 796 13.01 -48.38 3.74
C GLN A 796 13.11 -47.05 4.53
N SER A 797 14.35 -46.60 4.78
CA SER A 797 14.80 -45.45 5.60
C SER A 797 13.92 -45.10 6.82
N GLU A 798 13.85 -46.00 7.81
CA GLU A 798 13.11 -45.78 9.07
C GLU A 798 13.50 -44.46 9.76
N ALA A 799 14.79 -44.12 9.84
CA ALA A 799 15.24 -42.93 10.58
C ALA A 799 14.63 -41.60 10.08
N ALA A 800 14.54 -41.38 8.77
CA ALA A 800 14.01 -40.12 8.21
C ALA A 800 12.47 -40.05 8.29
N ASN A 801 11.78 -41.19 8.11
CA ASN A 801 10.34 -41.27 8.28
C ASN A 801 9.93 -41.21 9.76
N THR A 802 10.76 -41.71 10.67
CA THR A 802 10.61 -41.56 12.12
C THR A 802 10.79 -40.11 12.54
N GLN A 803 11.82 -39.41 12.04
CA GLN A 803 12.00 -37.97 12.28
C GLN A 803 10.80 -37.13 11.79
N LEU A 804 10.23 -37.46 10.62
CA LEU A 804 9.03 -36.79 10.12
C LEU A 804 7.80 -37.08 11.01
N ARG A 805 7.63 -38.32 11.50
CA ARG A 805 6.55 -38.71 12.42
C ARG A 805 6.65 -38.01 13.77
N GLU A 806 7.84 -37.99 14.37
CA GLU A 806 8.13 -37.29 15.63
C GLU A 806 7.85 -35.78 15.49
N PHE A 807 8.34 -35.16 14.41
CA PHE A 807 8.10 -33.74 14.12
C PHE A 807 6.61 -33.40 13.99
N ILE A 808 5.80 -34.27 13.37
CA ILE A 808 4.35 -34.08 13.26
C ILE A 808 3.69 -34.21 14.63
N ALA A 809 4.01 -35.27 15.38
CA ALA A 809 3.43 -35.54 16.69
C ALA A 809 3.68 -34.39 17.67
N ASP A 810 4.87 -33.79 17.61
CA ASP A 810 5.28 -32.71 18.51
C ASP A 810 4.64 -31.34 18.18
N HIS A 811 4.17 -31.13 16.94
CA HIS A 811 3.83 -29.78 16.46
C HIS A 811 2.43 -29.62 15.85
N ALA A 812 1.80 -30.68 15.34
CA ALA A 812 0.57 -30.57 14.56
C ALA A 812 -0.60 -29.93 15.33
N GLU A 813 -0.97 -30.49 16.48
CA GLU A 813 -2.11 -30.02 17.29
C GLU A 813 -1.98 -28.56 17.70
N ASN A 814 -0.79 -28.19 18.19
CA ASN A 814 -0.47 -26.84 18.63
C ASN A 814 -0.47 -25.83 17.46
N CYS A 815 0.07 -26.20 16.30
CA CYS A 815 0.05 -25.33 15.11
C CYS A 815 -1.37 -25.11 14.58
N TYR A 816 -2.23 -26.14 14.59
CA TYR A 816 -3.63 -26.00 14.18
C TYR A 816 -4.44 -25.12 15.16
N ALA A 817 -4.25 -25.32 16.47
CA ALA A 817 -4.90 -24.49 17.49
C ALA A 817 -4.47 -23.01 17.38
N LEU A 818 -3.17 -22.77 17.20
CA LEU A 818 -2.63 -21.43 17.00
C LEU A 818 -3.18 -20.76 15.74
N LEU A 819 -3.34 -21.50 14.64
CA LEU A 819 -3.90 -21.00 13.38
C LEU A 819 -5.35 -20.50 13.55
N ALA A 820 -6.16 -21.21 14.33
CA ALA A 820 -7.54 -20.81 14.65
C ALA A 820 -7.58 -19.57 15.56
N LEU A 821 -6.76 -19.52 16.62
CA LEU A 821 -6.68 -18.36 17.52
C LEU A 821 -6.22 -17.09 16.80
N MET A 822 -5.24 -17.22 15.90
CA MET A 822 -4.79 -16.10 15.06
C MET A 822 -5.92 -15.57 14.17
N LYS A 823 -6.74 -16.46 13.61
CA LYS A 823 -7.88 -16.09 12.77
C LYS A 823 -8.92 -15.27 13.55
N ASP A 824 -9.26 -15.71 14.76
CA ASP A 824 -10.18 -14.99 15.65
C ASP A 824 -9.62 -13.62 16.05
N LYS A 825 -8.31 -13.55 16.35
CA LYS A 825 -7.66 -12.27 16.66
C LYS A 825 -7.66 -11.31 15.47
N ILE A 826 -7.36 -11.79 14.26
CA ILE A 826 -7.43 -11.00 13.02
C ILE A 826 -8.83 -10.45 12.80
N ASP A 827 -9.85 -11.27 13.03
CA ASP A 827 -11.23 -10.85 12.86
C ASP A 827 -11.66 -9.86 13.96
N SER A 828 -11.13 -9.97 15.18
CA SER A 828 -11.35 -8.98 16.25
C SER A 828 -10.71 -7.61 15.99
N LEU A 829 -9.63 -7.55 15.20
CA LEU A 829 -8.97 -6.31 14.80
C LEU A 829 -9.69 -5.59 13.64
N LYS A 830 -10.81 -6.14 13.15
CA LYS A 830 -11.69 -5.49 12.15
C LYS A 830 -12.68 -4.50 12.77
N LEU A 831 -12.91 -4.58 14.08
CA LEU A 831 -13.75 -3.70 14.90
C LEU A 831 -12.89 -2.64 15.60
#